data_AF-A0A7K5TBN6-F1
#
_entry.id   AF-A0A7K5TBN6-F1
#
_cell.length_a   1.000
_cell.length_b   1.000
_cell.length_c   1.000
_cell.angle_alpha   90.00
_cell.angle_beta   90.00
_cell.angle_gamma   90.00
#
_symmetry.space_group_name_H-M   'P 1'
#
loop_
_entity.id
_entity.type
_entity.pdbx_description
1 polymer ?
#
loop_
_entity_poly.entity_id
_entity_poly.type
_entity_poly.pdbx_seq_one_letter_code
_entity_poly.pdbx_strand_id
1 'polypeptide(L)'
;EVGAWTYHYSDQGDYTWEQARNFCRTFFTDLVAIQNQQEIQYLNRSLPYHRHYYWIGIRKLGGVWTWVGTRKALSKEAENWAVGEPNNRRSNQDCVEIYIQRPQQSGKWNDEPCSRKKKALCYLASCQPFPCSRRGECLETIGSYRCECHPGFRGPECTDVVQCAKLEPKGVPMNCTHPYGDFSYNSTCEFRCHEGFERRGAGMLRCLPSQEWSANIPTCTAITCPVLRAPDQGELNCSQLHGDFTFGSTCAFSCQKGFVLMGPESRECTATGTWTGDTPRCEAISCPMLRAPDQGEMRCSHLHGDFTFGSTCAFSCQTGFVLVGPESRECTATGTWTGDTPHCQAIACPVLSAPQKGELNCSHLHGDFTFGSTCAFSCQAGFVLMGPESRECTATGTWTGDTAHCEAVTCPVLRAPDQGELNCSHLHGDFTFGSTCAFSCQKGFVLMGPESRECTATGTWTGDATRCEAISCPVLSAPDQGEMRCSHLHGNFTYGSTCAFSCQKGFVLMGPESRECTATGTWTGDTAHCEAVTCPVLRAPDQGELNCSHLHGDFAFGSTCAFSCQAGFVLVGSESRECTATGTWTGDAPRCEGRAAATVQAIKCSALTPPKMGQAACSHLHGDFTFGSTCAFSCQAGFVLLGPESHECTAMGTWTGDSTHCKAISCPVLSPPSRGQLSCSHVHGNFTYNSTCTFSCEEGFLRMGAEMLRCEATGNWTRDPPVCAG
;
A
#
# COMPACT_ATOMS: atom_id res chain seq x y z
N GLU A 1 -101.28 -14.74 113.08
CA GLU A 1 -101.77 -16.11 112.87
C GLU A 1 -102.86 -16.06 111.83
N VAL A 2 -102.61 -16.65 110.65
CA VAL A 2 -103.51 -16.58 109.50
C VAL A 2 -104.16 -17.95 109.39
N GLY A 3 -105.46 -18.00 109.66
CA GLY A 3 -106.24 -19.23 109.61
C GLY A 3 -106.41 -19.68 108.16
N ALA A 4 -105.80 -20.82 107.83
CA ALA A 4 -106.27 -21.64 106.71
C ALA A 4 -107.67 -22.17 106.95
N TRP A 5 -108.14 -23.06 106.08
CA TRP A 5 -109.44 -23.73 106.19
C TRP A 5 -109.63 -24.25 107.59
N THR A 6 -110.18 -23.38 108.42
CA THR A 6 -110.49 -23.64 109.80
C THR A 6 -111.94 -23.99 109.73
N TYR A 7 -112.22 -25.21 110.15
CA TYR A 7 -113.56 -25.73 110.08
C TYR A 7 -114.27 -25.33 111.36
N HIS A 8 -115.38 -24.65 111.19
CA HIS A 8 -116.20 -24.15 112.28
C HIS A 8 -117.56 -24.77 112.17
N TYR A 9 -118.25 -24.97 113.28
CA TYR A 9 -119.61 -25.47 113.27
C TYR A 9 -120.52 -24.64 114.13
N SER A 10 -121.84 -24.74 113.93
CA SER A 10 -122.78 -23.91 114.68
C SER A 10 -122.97 -24.36 116.13
N ASP A 11 -122.69 -23.50 117.10
CA ASP A 11 -122.75 -23.85 118.53
C ASP A 11 -124.19 -23.88 119.05
N GLN A 12 -125.03 -22.90 118.65
CA GLN A 12 -126.27 -22.53 119.34
C GLN A 12 -127.56 -23.22 118.86
N GLY A 13 -127.50 -24.10 117.86
CA GLY A 13 -128.68 -24.85 117.40
C GLY A 13 -128.45 -25.66 116.14
N ASP A 14 -129.51 -26.28 115.65
CA ASP A 14 -129.57 -27.00 114.37
C ASP A 14 -130.39 -26.20 113.36
N TYR A 15 -129.89 -26.12 112.13
CA TYR A 15 -130.40 -25.28 111.06
C TYR A 15 -130.84 -26.10 109.85
N THR A 16 -131.83 -25.60 109.11
CA THR A 16 -132.07 -26.07 107.73
C THR A 16 -130.85 -25.76 106.86
N TRP A 17 -130.66 -26.45 105.72
CA TRP A 17 -129.44 -26.27 104.92
C TRP A 17 -129.24 -24.81 104.46
N GLU A 18 -130.31 -24.11 104.06
CA GLU A 18 -130.22 -22.69 103.68
C GLU A 18 -129.87 -21.79 104.86
N GLN A 19 -130.41 -22.08 106.05
CA GLN A 19 -130.02 -21.37 107.28
C GLN A 19 -128.56 -21.64 107.67
N ALA A 20 -128.11 -22.89 107.53
CA ALA A 20 -126.74 -23.29 107.78
C ALA A 20 -125.75 -22.59 106.84
N ARG A 21 -126.10 -22.48 105.55
CA ARG A 21 -125.31 -21.74 104.57
C ARG A 21 -125.24 -20.25 104.88
N ASN A 22 -126.37 -19.62 105.20
CA ASN A 22 -126.39 -18.21 105.58
C ASN A 22 -125.52 -17.98 106.82
N PHE A 23 -125.62 -18.83 107.84
CA PHE A 23 -124.74 -18.78 109.00
C PHE A 23 -123.26 -18.83 108.60
N CYS A 24 -122.88 -19.81 107.77
CA CYS A 24 -121.49 -19.94 107.33
C CYS A 24 -120.99 -18.75 106.52
N ARG A 25 -121.83 -18.12 105.69
CA ARG A 25 -121.46 -16.94 104.91
C ARG A 25 -121.39 -15.65 105.72
N THR A 26 -122.15 -15.57 106.80
CA THR A 26 -122.14 -14.39 107.67
C THR A 26 -120.88 -14.34 108.53
N PHE A 27 -120.43 -15.49 109.03
CA PHE A 27 -119.33 -15.56 110.00
C PHE A 27 -118.03 -16.15 109.43
N PHE A 28 -118.09 -16.86 108.31
CA PHE A 28 -116.95 -17.56 107.68
C PHE A 28 -117.02 -17.39 106.15
N THR A 29 -116.31 -18.23 105.38
CA THR A 29 -116.33 -18.17 103.91
C THR A 29 -117.62 -18.75 103.32
N ASP A 30 -117.93 -20.03 103.57
CA ASP A 30 -119.19 -20.68 103.17
C ASP A 30 -119.32 -22.03 103.91
N LEU A 31 -120.36 -22.83 103.62
CA LEU A 31 -120.41 -24.23 104.02
C LEU A 31 -119.20 -24.99 103.47
N VAL A 32 -118.68 -25.94 104.24
CA VAL A 32 -117.45 -26.67 103.94
C VAL A 32 -117.48 -27.30 102.54
N ALA A 33 -116.40 -27.08 101.80
CA ALA A 33 -116.15 -27.66 100.48
C ALA A 33 -114.96 -28.63 100.55
N ILE A 34 -115.24 -29.91 100.75
CA ILE A 34 -114.22 -30.92 101.00
C ILE A 34 -113.49 -31.25 99.68
N GLN A 35 -112.17 -31.17 99.70
CA GLN A 35 -111.32 -31.28 98.51
C GLN A 35 -110.72 -32.68 98.33
N ASN A 36 -110.46 -33.42 99.40
CA ASN A 36 -109.81 -34.73 99.35
C ASN A 36 -110.15 -35.61 100.57
N GLN A 37 -109.75 -36.90 100.51
CA GLN A 37 -109.99 -37.86 101.60
C GLN A 37 -109.30 -37.50 102.94
N GLN A 38 -108.15 -36.83 102.90
CA GLN A 38 -107.44 -36.43 104.14
C GLN A 38 -108.25 -35.40 104.92
N GLU A 39 -108.89 -34.47 104.21
CA GLU A 39 -109.79 -33.48 104.80
C GLU A 39 -111.01 -34.13 105.46
N ILE A 40 -111.59 -35.16 104.85
CA ILE A 40 -112.69 -35.95 105.45
C ILE A 40 -112.24 -36.59 106.75
N GLN A 41 -111.07 -37.24 106.74
CA GLN A 41 -110.53 -37.89 107.94
C GLN A 41 -110.26 -36.86 109.04
N TYR A 42 -109.73 -35.70 108.68
CA TYR A 42 -109.50 -34.59 109.58
C TYR A 42 -110.81 -34.09 110.20
N LEU A 43 -111.82 -33.80 109.39
CA LEU A 43 -113.14 -33.37 109.84
C LEU A 43 -113.78 -34.40 110.78
N ASN A 44 -113.75 -35.67 110.41
CA ASN A 44 -114.33 -36.75 111.22
C ASN A 44 -113.63 -36.93 112.57
N ARG A 45 -112.31 -36.74 112.63
CA ARG A 45 -111.53 -36.81 113.88
C ARG A 45 -111.74 -35.58 114.76
N SER A 46 -111.88 -34.41 114.15
CA SER A 46 -111.79 -33.12 114.85
C SER A 46 -113.15 -32.57 115.29
N LEU A 47 -114.23 -32.96 114.64
CA LEU A 47 -115.59 -32.55 115.00
C LEU A 47 -116.23 -33.52 116.00
N PRO A 48 -116.99 -33.02 117.00
CA PRO A 48 -117.66 -33.88 117.96
C PRO A 48 -118.84 -34.65 117.34
N TYR A 49 -119.18 -35.81 117.91
CA TYR A 49 -120.40 -36.53 117.54
C TYR A 49 -121.65 -35.67 117.79
N HIS A 50 -122.56 -35.65 116.82
CA HIS A 50 -123.85 -34.98 116.94
C HIS A 50 -124.99 -35.85 116.41
N ARG A 51 -126.07 -36.00 117.19
CA ARG A 51 -127.17 -36.94 116.87
C ARG A 51 -127.92 -36.62 115.56
N HIS A 52 -127.90 -35.36 115.11
CA HIS A 52 -128.53 -34.94 113.85
C HIS A 52 -127.51 -34.64 112.74
N TYR A 53 -126.23 -34.98 112.95
CA TYR A 53 -125.14 -34.78 111.98
C TYR A 53 -124.93 -33.31 111.58
N TYR A 54 -124.14 -33.10 110.53
CA TYR A 54 -123.69 -31.79 110.05
C TYR A 54 -124.01 -31.61 108.57
N TRP A 55 -124.42 -30.40 108.19
CA TRP A 55 -124.56 -29.99 106.80
C TRP A 55 -123.21 -29.66 106.18
N ILE A 56 -122.95 -30.21 104.98
CA ILE A 56 -121.81 -29.84 104.15
C ILE A 56 -122.27 -29.07 102.91
N GLY A 57 -121.34 -28.33 102.30
CA GLY A 57 -121.63 -27.37 101.23
C GLY A 57 -121.85 -27.99 99.85
N ILE A 58 -122.21 -29.26 99.75
CA ILE A 58 -122.47 -29.92 98.47
C ILE A 58 -123.97 -30.01 98.23
N ARG A 59 -124.38 -29.63 97.02
CA ARG A 59 -125.78 -29.61 96.58
C ARG A 59 -125.88 -30.12 95.15
N LYS A 60 -127.00 -30.73 94.80
CA LYS A 60 -127.28 -31.13 93.42
C LYS A 60 -127.77 -29.91 92.63
N LEU A 61 -126.95 -29.43 91.69
CA LEU A 61 -127.27 -28.29 90.81
C LEU A 61 -127.23 -28.77 89.36
N GLY A 62 -128.36 -28.70 88.64
CA GLY A 62 -128.42 -29.15 87.24
C GLY A 62 -128.07 -30.62 87.02
N GLY A 63 -128.33 -31.48 88.02
CA GLY A 63 -128.00 -32.91 87.98
C GLY A 63 -126.60 -33.28 88.49
N VAL A 64 -125.71 -32.30 88.73
CA VAL A 64 -124.33 -32.50 89.17
C VAL A 64 -124.15 -32.09 90.63
N TRP A 65 -123.49 -32.92 91.42
CA TRP A 65 -123.10 -32.57 92.79
C TRP A 65 -121.99 -31.52 92.77
N THR A 66 -122.31 -30.32 93.26
CA THR A 66 -121.44 -29.15 93.19
C THR A 66 -121.23 -28.58 94.59
N TRP A 67 -119.98 -28.23 94.91
CA TRP A 67 -119.64 -27.48 96.10
C TRP A 67 -120.06 -26.03 95.94
N VAL A 68 -121.02 -25.60 96.73
CA VAL A 68 -121.67 -24.30 96.55
C VAL A 68 -120.77 -23.12 96.96
N GLY A 69 -119.75 -23.36 97.79
CA GLY A 69 -118.77 -22.35 98.21
C GLY A 69 -117.69 -22.06 97.16
N THR A 70 -117.15 -23.10 96.52
CA THR A 70 -116.07 -22.97 95.51
C THR A 70 -116.57 -22.98 94.07
N ARG A 71 -117.86 -23.31 93.85
CA ARG A 71 -118.47 -23.56 92.53
C ARG A 71 -117.80 -24.68 91.72
N LYS A 72 -117.00 -25.52 92.37
CA LYS A 72 -116.35 -26.68 91.75
C LYS A 72 -117.28 -27.89 91.81
N ALA A 73 -117.35 -28.65 90.72
CA ALA A 73 -118.01 -29.95 90.72
C ALA A 73 -117.29 -30.92 91.67
N LEU A 74 -118.02 -31.89 92.22
CA LEU A 74 -117.45 -32.94 93.06
C LEU A 74 -116.37 -33.72 92.29
N SER A 75 -115.15 -33.74 92.83
CA SER A 75 -114.08 -34.58 92.30
C SER A 75 -114.24 -36.02 92.80
N LYS A 76 -113.76 -36.99 92.01
CA LYS A 76 -113.68 -38.40 92.43
C LYS A 76 -112.82 -38.58 93.69
N GLU A 77 -111.81 -37.72 93.86
CA GLU A 77 -110.90 -37.75 95.02
C GLU A 77 -111.60 -37.35 96.33
N ALA A 78 -112.58 -36.44 96.27
CA ALA A 78 -113.33 -36.00 97.43
C ALA A 78 -114.57 -36.87 97.72
N GLU A 79 -115.06 -37.65 96.75
CA GLU A 79 -116.30 -38.41 96.85
C GLU A 79 -116.30 -39.39 98.06
N ASN A 80 -117.34 -39.32 98.90
CA ASN A 80 -117.39 -40.14 100.12
C ASN A 80 -118.79 -40.54 100.57
N TRP A 81 -119.63 -40.98 99.65
CA TRP A 81 -120.98 -41.45 99.95
C TRP A 81 -121.02 -42.69 100.85
N ALA A 82 -122.07 -42.79 101.66
CA ALA A 82 -122.41 -43.98 102.43
C ALA A 82 -122.90 -45.10 101.51
N VAL A 83 -122.85 -46.35 101.97
CA VAL A 83 -123.32 -47.48 101.14
C VAL A 83 -124.82 -47.34 100.89
N GLY A 84 -125.19 -47.29 99.62
CA GLY A 84 -126.58 -47.08 99.20
C GLY A 84 -126.95 -45.62 98.95
N GLU A 85 -126.05 -44.68 99.18
CA GLU A 85 -126.24 -43.24 98.93
C GLU A 85 -125.43 -42.76 97.70
N PRO A 86 -125.84 -41.68 97.01
CA PRO A 86 -127.07 -40.92 97.24
C PRO A 86 -128.32 -41.60 96.65
N ASN A 87 -129.39 -41.70 97.44
CA ASN A 87 -130.57 -42.50 97.11
C ASN A 87 -131.78 -41.68 96.62
N ASN A 88 -131.76 -40.35 96.77
CA ASN A 88 -132.84 -39.42 96.43
C ASN A 88 -134.24 -39.87 96.90
N ARG A 89 -134.36 -40.34 98.14
CA ARG A 89 -135.62 -40.81 98.73
C ARG A 89 -136.69 -39.72 98.68
N ARG A 90 -137.89 -40.10 98.20
CA ARG A 90 -139.06 -39.22 98.00
C ARG A 90 -138.83 -38.07 97.01
N SER A 91 -137.78 -38.14 96.19
CA SER A 91 -137.43 -37.17 95.14
C SER A 91 -137.26 -35.73 95.66
N ASN A 92 -136.79 -35.56 96.91
CA ASN A 92 -136.63 -34.24 97.52
C ASN A 92 -135.36 -34.08 98.37
N GLN A 93 -134.30 -34.85 98.05
CA GLN A 93 -133.02 -34.84 98.77
C GLN A 93 -131.91 -34.19 97.93
N ASP A 94 -131.81 -32.87 97.98
CA ASP A 94 -130.81 -32.12 97.21
C ASP A 94 -129.64 -31.61 98.07
N CYS A 95 -129.69 -31.81 99.39
CA CYS A 95 -128.70 -31.34 100.36
C CYS A 95 -127.99 -32.52 101.01
N VAL A 96 -126.75 -32.32 101.45
CA VAL A 96 -125.91 -33.44 101.89
C VAL A 96 -125.38 -33.23 103.30
N GLU A 97 -125.54 -34.27 104.10
CA GLU A 97 -125.00 -34.36 105.44
C GLU A 97 -123.76 -35.26 105.51
N ILE A 98 -122.97 -35.08 106.56
CA ILE A 98 -121.79 -35.91 106.87
C ILE A 98 -121.92 -36.60 108.23
N TYR A 99 -121.63 -37.89 108.25
CA TYR A 99 -121.70 -38.77 109.42
C TYR A 99 -120.47 -38.65 110.34
N ILE A 100 -120.31 -37.51 111.00
CA ILE A 100 -119.22 -37.29 111.96
C ILE A 100 -119.33 -38.27 113.14
N GLN A 101 -118.25 -39.02 113.38
CA GLN A 101 -118.08 -39.97 114.50
C GLN A 101 -119.22 -41.00 114.65
N ARG A 102 -119.91 -41.33 113.55
CA ARG A 102 -120.95 -42.38 113.56
C ARG A 102 -120.32 -43.77 113.76
N PRO A 103 -120.89 -44.67 114.59
CA PRO A 103 -120.31 -46.00 114.86
C PRO A 103 -120.09 -46.86 113.61
N GLN A 104 -120.93 -46.70 112.60
CA GLN A 104 -120.80 -47.34 111.29
C GLN A 104 -120.82 -46.26 110.19
N GLN A 105 -119.97 -46.42 109.17
CA GLN A 105 -119.84 -45.48 108.05
C GLN A 105 -119.49 -44.05 108.51
N SER A 106 -118.54 -43.95 109.44
CA SER A 106 -118.01 -42.68 109.93
C SER A 106 -117.40 -41.83 108.80
N GLY A 107 -117.67 -40.52 108.79
CA GLY A 107 -117.24 -39.57 107.78
C GLY A 107 -117.97 -39.68 106.43
N LYS A 108 -118.82 -40.69 106.22
CA LYS A 108 -119.56 -40.88 104.97
C LYS A 108 -120.71 -39.88 104.82
N TRP A 109 -121.16 -39.69 103.58
CA TRP A 109 -122.19 -38.71 103.23
C TRP A 109 -123.52 -39.35 102.87
N ASN A 110 -124.58 -38.57 103.06
CA ASN A 110 -125.95 -38.95 102.73
C ASN A 110 -126.70 -37.75 102.16
N ASP A 111 -127.49 -37.95 101.12
CA ASP A 111 -128.42 -36.94 100.64
C ASP A 111 -129.69 -36.93 101.50
N GLU A 112 -130.18 -35.73 101.82
CA GLU A 112 -131.22 -35.51 102.80
C GLU A 112 -132.07 -34.29 102.40
N PRO A 113 -133.38 -34.23 102.72
CA PRO A 113 -134.18 -33.06 102.43
C PRO A 113 -133.63 -31.85 103.17
N CYS A 114 -133.41 -30.77 102.44
CA CYS A 114 -132.82 -29.53 102.92
C CYS A 114 -133.58 -28.89 104.10
N SER A 115 -134.84 -29.28 104.31
CA SER A 115 -135.70 -28.83 105.41
C SER A 115 -135.38 -29.49 106.77
N ARG A 116 -134.55 -30.54 106.80
CA ARG A 116 -134.07 -31.13 108.07
C ARG A 116 -133.14 -30.17 108.80
N LYS A 117 -133.15 -30.21 110.13
CA LYS A 117 -132.30 -29.38 110.97
C LYS A 117 -131.05 -30.15 111.40
N LYS A 118 -129.86 -29.59 111.12
CA LYS A 118 -128.54 -30.16 111.45
C LYS A 118 -127.54 -29.05 111.79
N LYS A 119 -126.38 -29.40 112.32
CA LYS A 119 -125.31 -28.42 112.58
C LYS A 119 -124.76 -27.88 111.26
N ALA A 120 -124.51 -26.57 111.16
CA ALA A 120 -123.81 -26.00 110.01
C ALA A 120 -122.32 -26.33 110.13
N LEU A 121 -121.67 -26.82 109.08
CA LEU A 121 -120.21 -26.99 109.03
C LEU A 121 -119.63 -26.03 107.99
N CYS A 122 -118.84 -25.07 108.44
CA CYS A 122 -118.31 -23.93 107.71
C CYS A 122 -116.79 -24.01 107.55
N TYR A 123 -116.22 -23.28 106.59
CA TYR A 123 -114.77 -23.10 106.43
C TYR A 123 -114.37 -21.63 106.24
N LEU A 124 -113.08 -21.29 106.45
CA LEU A 124 -112.47 -19.97 106.21
C LEU A 124 -111.22 -20.08 105.31
N ALA A 125 -111.16 -19.42 104.14
CA ALA A 125 -110.03 -19.54 103.18
C ALA A 125 -108.78 -18.68 103.52
N SER A 126 -107.57 -19.17 103.17
CA SER A 126 -106.27 -18.56 103.51
C SER A 126 -105.60 -17.78 102.36
N CYS A 127 -105.71 -18.27 101.12
CA CYS A 127 -105.11 -17.62 99.96
C CYS A 127 -105.86 -16.32 99.62
N GLN A 128 -105.22 -15.20 99.96
CA GLN A 128 -105.57 -13.84 99.51
C GLN A 128 -104.80 -13.52 98.21
N PRO A 129 -105.11 -12.45 97.45
CA PRO A 129 -104.45 -12.17 96.17
C PRO A 129 -102.97 -11.71 96.24
N PHE A 130 -102.42 -11.42 97.43
CA PHE A 130 -101.09 -10.79 97.61
C PHE A 130 -99.90 -11.63 98.14
N PRO A 131 -100.05 -12.80 98.78
CA PRO A 131 -98.98 -13.41 99.56
C PRO A 131 -97.79 -13.96 98.75
N CYS A 132 -97.92 -14.14 97.43
CA CYS A 132 -96.84 -14.62 96.56
C CYS A 132 -96.21 -13.51 95.71
N SER A 133 -96.26 -12.25 96.17
CA SER A 133 -95.65 -11.07 95.53
C SER A 133 -96.02 -10.83 94.06
N ARG A 134 -97.13 -11.40 93.57
CA ARG A 134 -97.49 -11.49 92.14
C ARG A 134 -96.41 -12.16 91.26
N ARG A 135 -95.50 -12.89 91.88
CA ARG A 135 -94.34 -13.58 91.29
C ARG A 135 -94.42 -15.08 91.52
N GLY A 136 -95.60 -15.59 91.84
CA GLY A 136 -95.88 -17.00 92.06
C GLY A 136 -97.37 -17.26 92.27
N GLU A 137 -97.75 -18.54 92.25
CA GLU A 137 -99.12 -19.00 92.48
C GLU A 137 -99.32 -19.40 93.97
N CYS A 138 -100.44 -18.99 94.57
CA CYS A 138 -100.78 -19.35 95.96
C CYS A 138 -101.52 -20.69 96.01
N LEU A 139 -100.97 -21.65 96.75
CA LEU A 139 -101.56 -22.97 96.95
C LEU A 139 -102.02 -23.14 98.39
N GLU A 140 -103.29 -23.50 98.56
CA GLU A 140 -103.89 -23.80 99.88
C GLU A 140 -103.34 -25.13 100.44
N THR A 141 -103.11 -25.18 101.76
CA THR A 141 -102.69 -26.38 102.48
C THR A 141 -103.45 -26.50 103.82
N ILE A 142 -103.46 -27.68 104.45
CA ILE A 142 -104.14 -27.85 105.76
C ILE A 142 -103.42 -26.98 106.79
N GLY A 143 -104.09 -25.96 107.31
CA GLY A 143 -103.53 -25.06 108.33
C GLY A 143 -102.61 -23.94 107.81
N SER A 144 -102.30 -23.86 106.51
CA SER A 144 -101.45 -22.79 105.93
C SER A 144 -101.65 -22.58 104.42
N TYR A 145 -100.83 -21.74 103.79
CA TYR A 145 -100.64 -21.68 102.34
C TYR A 145 -99.16 -21.81 101.99
N ARG A 146 -98.86 -22.10 100.71
CA ARG A 146 -97.48 -22.05 100.17
C ARG A 146 -97.49 -21.35 98.81
N CYS A 147 -96.39 -20.71 98.46
CA CYS A 147 -96.20 -20.10 97.14
C CYS A 147 -95.38 -21.00 96.21
N GLU A 148 -95.84 -21.13 94.97
CA GLU A 148 -95.09 -21.71 93.86
C GLU A 148 -94.55 -20.58 92.98
N CYS A 149 -93.26 -20.29 93.10
CA CYS A 149 -92.67 -19.11 92.45
C CYS A 149 -92.51 -19.28 90.93
N HIS A 150 -92.76 -18.19 90.21
CA HIS A 150 -92.42 -18.10 88.79
C HIS A 150 -90.90 -18.19 88.59
N PRO A 151 -90.44 -18.62 87.39
CA PRO A 151 -89.02 -18.78 87.12
C PRO A 151 -88.21 -17.51 87.41
N GLY A 152 -87.11 -17.67 88.15
CA GLY A 152 -86.19 -16.58 88.51
C GLY A 152 -86.47 -15.93 89.87
N PHE A 153 -87.52 -16.36 90.57
CA PHE A 153 -87.85 -15.93 91.92
C PHE A 153 -87.82 -17.11 92.91
N ARG A 154 -87.45 -16.86 94.16
CA ARG A 154 -87.32 -17.85 95.24
C ARG A 154 -87.77 -17.27 96.58
N GLY A 155 -87.79 -18.13 97.60
CA GLY A 155 -88.22 -17.78 98.95
C GLY A 155 -89.71 -18.06 99.18
N PRO A 156 -90.17 -17.98 100.45
CA PRO A 156 -91.51 -18.37 100.84
C PRO A 156 -92.62 -17.50 100.23
N GLU A 157 -92.31 -16.23 99.91
CA GLU A 157 -93.24 -15.25 99.31
C GLU A 157 -92.81 -14.82 97.89
N CYS A 158 -91.86 -15.53 97.27
CA CYS A 158 -91.32 -15.22 95.92
C CYS A 158 -90.72 -13.81 95.76
N THR A 159 -90.16 -13.27 96.84
CA THR A 159 -89.52 -11.94 96.89
C THR A 159 -88.08 -11.97 96.38
N ASP A 160 -87.37 -13.07 96.63
CA ASP A 160 -85.94 -13.16 96.37
C ASP A 160 -85.71 -13.43 94.89
N VAL A 161 -84.86 -12.63 94.27
CA VAL A 161 -84.52 -12.79 92.87
C VAL A 161 -83.28 -13.68 92.78
N VAL A 162 -83.28 -14.60 91.81
CA VAL A 162 -82.10 -15.39 91.47
C VAL A 162 -80.97 -14.45 91.03
N GLN A 163 -79.78 -14.61 91.62
CA GLN A 163 -78.58 -13.85 91.28
C GLN A 163 -77.59 -14.74 90.53
N CYS A 164 -77.07 -14.24 89.41
CA CYS A 164 -75.98 -14.85 88.68
C CYS A 164 -74.64 -14.29 89.18
N ALA A 165 -73.54 -15.01 88.89
CA ALA A 165 -72.19 -14.55 89.19
C ALA A 165 -71.91 -13.19 88.51
N LYS A 166 -71.27 -12.27 89.23
CA LYS A 166 -70.84 -10.98 88.69
C LYS A 166 -69.87 -11.19 87.53
N LEU A 167 -70.12 -10.52 86.40
CA LEU A 167 -69.26 -10.59 85.23
C LEU A 167 -68.11 -9.59 85.34
N GLU A 168 -66.88 -10.06 85.16
CA GLU A 168 -65.67 -9.23 85.14
C GLU A 168 -64.84 -9.50 83.87
N PRO A 169 -65.28 -9.00 82.70
CA PRO A 169 -64.57 -9.21 81.44
C PRO A 169 -63.23 -8.46 81.42
N LYS A 170 -62.16 -9.15 81.06
CA LYS A 170 -60.83 -8.54 80.84
C LYS A 170 -60.72 -8.05 79.39
N GLY A 171 -60.60 -6.75 79.19
CA GLY A 171 -60.34 -6.16 77.87
C GLY A 171 -61.50 -6.22 76.86
N VAL A 172 -62.72 -6.49 77.33
CA VAL A 172 -63.94 -6.48 76.50
C VAL A 172 -64.96 -5.54 77.13
N PRO A 173 -65.31 -4.41 76.47
CA PRO A 173 -66.33 -3.52 76.99
C PRO A 173 -67.70 -4.21 76.97
N MET A 174 -68.43 -4.07 78.08
CA MET A 174 -69.79 -4.58 78.24
C MET A 174 -70.75 -3.48 78.70
N ASN A 175 -72.00 -3.59 78.27
CA ASN A 175 -73.09 -2.72 78.72
C ASN A 175 -74.23 -3.59 79.25
N CYS A 176 -74.65 -3.36 80.50
CA CYS A 176 -75.62 -4.22 81.19
C CYS A 176 -76.90 -3.47 81.57
N THR A 177 -78.02 -4.18 81.52
CA THR A 177 -79.31 -3.74 82.04
C THR A 177 -79.78 -4.71 83.14
N HIS A 178 -80.28 -4.16 84.25
CA HIS A 178 -80.57 -4.90 85.48
C HIS A 178 -82.02 -4.67 85.96
N PRO A 179 -83.04 -5.33 85.36
CA PRO A 179 -84.45 -5.06 85.67
C PRO A 179 -84.87 -5.35 87.11
N TYR A 180 -84.19 -6.30 87.78
CA TYR A 180 -84.55 -6.77 89.12
C TYR A 180 -83.38 -6.68 90.11
N GLY A 181 -82.38 -5.85 89.83
CA GLY A 181 -81.15 -5.71 90.61
C GLY A 181 -79.91 -6.23 89.88
N ASP A 182 -78.74 -5.80 90.35
CA ASP A 182 -77.46 -6.06 89.70
C ASP A 182 -77.22 -7.57 89.52
N PHE A 183 -76.88 -7.96 88.29
CA PHE A 183 -76.61 -9.34 87.86
C PHE A 183 -77.69 -10.36 88.30
N SER A 184 -78.93 -9.90 88.46
CA SER A 184 -80.06 -10.72 88.88
C SER A 184 -80.85 -11.25 87.68
N TYR A 185 -81.80 -12.15 87.90
CA TYR A 185 -82.61 -12.79 86.86
C TYR A 185 -83.05 -11.79 85.78
N ASN A 186 -82.98 -12.20 84.51
CA ASN A 186 -83.31 -11.38 83.35
C ASN A 186 -82.40 -10.15 83.14
N SER A 187 -81.32 -9.98 83.91
CA SER A 187 -80.24 -9.05 83.55
C SER A 187 -79.66 -9.44 82.21
N THR A 188 -79.42 -8.45 81.35
CA THR A 188 -78.79 -8.67 80.04
C THR A 188 -77.54 -7.81 79.90
N CYS A 189 -76.44 -8.41 79.45
CA CYS A 189 -75.18 -7.73 79.20
C CYS A 189 -74.77 -7.92 77.74
N GLU A 190 -74.63 -6.82 77.00
CA GLU A 190 -74.16 -6.79 75.61
C GLU A 190 -72.65 -6.56 75.56
N PHE A 191 -71.95 -7.35 74.76
CA PHE A 191 -70.49 -7.30 74.60
C PHE A 191 -70.11 -6.83 73.19
N ARG A 192 -69.18 -5.87 73.13
CA ARG A 192 -68.63 -5.34 71.88
C ARG A 192 -67.10 -5.40 71.92
N CYS A 193 -66.48 -5.63 70.78
CA CYS A 193 -65.03 -5.56 70.65
C CYS A 193 -64.62 -4.17 70.15
N HIS A 194 -63.40 -3.76 70.50
CA HIS A 194 -62.78 -2.59 69.90
C HIS A 194 -62.50 -2.83 68.41
N GLU A 195 -62.31 -1.75 67.65
CA GLU A 195 -62.00 -1.82 66.22
C GLU A 195 -60.79 -2.71 65.93
N GLY A 196 -60.86 -3.52 64.87
CA GLY A 196 -59.81 -4.47 64.50
C GLY A 196 -59.85 -5.83 65.22
N PHE A 197 -60.81 -6.02 66.14
CA PHE A 197 -61.02 -7.29 66.83
C PHE A 197 -62.44 -7.81 66.60
N GLU A 198 -62.55 -9.10 66.31
CA GLU A 198 -63.82 -9.79 66.13
C GLU A 198 -64.20 -10.58 67.40
N ARG A 199 -65.50 -10.59 67.72
CA ARG A 199 -66.03 -11.28 68.89
C ARG A 199 -66.22 -12.76 68.60
N ARG A 200 -65.53 -13.62 69.35
CA ARG A 200 -65.80 -15.07 69.45
C ARG A 200 -66.68 -15.37 70.67
N GLY A 201 -67.89 -15.87 70.40
CA GLY A 201 -68.87 -16.24 71.42
C GLY A 201 -70.14 -15.39 71.37
N ALA A 202 -70.96 -15.50 72.40
CA ALA A 202 -72.26 -14.84 72.46
C ALA A 202 -72.12 -13.32 72.61
N GLY A 203 -72.87 -12.56 71.81
CA GLY A 203 -72.89 -11.08 71.87
C GLY A 203 -73.70 -10.50 73.01
N MET A 204 -74.58 -11.30 73.60
CA MET A 204 -75.43 -10.91 74.71
C MET A 204 -75.56 -12.08 75.67
N LEU A 205 -75.32 -11.82 76.95
CA LEU A 205 -75.54 -12.78 78.03
C LEU A 205 -76.78 -12.39 78.81
N ARG A 206 -77.60 -13.38 79.16
CA ARG A 206 -78.79 -13.21 80.00
C ARG A 206 -78.73 -14.10 81.24
N CYS A 207 -79.02 -13.54 82.41
CA CYS A 207 -79.10 -14.31 83.65
C CYS A 207 -80.38 -15.17 83.67
N LEU A 208 -80.21 -16.48 83.73
CA LEU A 208 -81.29 -17.47 83.67
C LEU A 208 -81.84 -17.81 85.07
N PRO A 209 -83.04 -18.42 85.16
CA PRO A 209 -83.58 -18.91 86.43
C PRO A 209 -82.68 -19.93 87.14
N SER A 210 -81.79 -20.60 86.39
CA SER A 210 -80.85 -21.60 86.89
C SER A 210 -79.67 -21.03 87.69
N GLN A 211 -79.59 -19.70 87.89
CA GLN A 211 -78.43 -18.99 88.47
C GLN A 211 -77.19 -18.97 87.54
N GLU A 212 -77.36 -19.36 86.29
CA GLU A 212 -76.29 -19.34 85.29
C GLU A 212 -76.55 -18.28 84.20
N TRP A 213 -75.47 -17.80 83.59
CA TRP A 213 -75.56 -17.00 82.38
C TRP A 213 -75.86 -17.87 81.18
N SER A 214 -76.57 -17.32 80.20
CA SER A 214 -76.95 -18.03 78.97
C SER A 214 -75.77 -18.56 78.14
N ALA A 215 -74.56 -18.03 78.34
CA ALA A 215 -73.31 -18.49 77.75
C ALA A 215 -72.10 -17.95 78.54
N ASN A 216 -70.90 -18.36 78.15
CA ASN A 216 -69.64 -17.82 78.69
C ASN A 216 -69.33 -16.42 78.13
N ILE A 217 -68.51 -15.65 78.86
CA ILE A 217 -68.01 -14.34 78.42
C ILE A 217 -67.29 -14.50 77.07
N PRO A 218 -67.64 -13.71 76.04
CA PRO A 218 -66.99 -13.79 74.73
C PRO A 218 -65.56 -13.26 74.78
N THR A 219 -64.72 -13.72 73.85
CA THR A 219 -63.36 -13.21 73.66
C THR A 219 -63.29 -12.34 72.42
N CYS A 220 -62.45 -11.31 72.45
CA CYS A 220 -62.12 -10.51 71.27
C CYS A 220 -60.81 -11.00 70.69
N THR A 221 -60.83 -11.50 69.46
CA THR A 221 -59.64 -11.96 68.74
C THR A 221 -59.33 -11.00 67.60
N ALA A 222 -58.06 -10.67 67.40
CA ALA A 222 -57.67 -9.78 66.30
C ALA A 222 -58.11 -10.36 64.95
N ILE A 223 -58.63 -9.51 64.06
CA ILE A 223 -59.08 -9.91 62.73
C ILE A 223 -57.88 -10.40 61.92
N THR A 224 -58.02 -11.55 61.25
CA THR A 224 -56.95 -12.16 60.46
C THR A 224 -57.06 -11.75 58.98
N CYS A 225 -55.96 -11.28 58.40
CA CYS A 225 -55.84 -11.03 56.97
C CYS A 225 -55.35 -12.29 56.22
N PRO A 226 -55.56 -12.38 54.89
CA PRO A 226 -55.01 -13.47 54.08
C PRO A 226 -53.49 -13.60 54.24
N VAL A 227 -52.97 -14.82 54.31
CA VAL A 227 -51.53 -15.07 54.44
C VAL A 227 -50.78 -14.52 53.23
N LEU A 228 -49.78 -13.66 53.48
CA LEU A 228 -48.89 -13.15 52.44
C LEU A 228 -47.72 -14.12 52.19
N ARG A 229 -47.25 -14.17 50.95
CA ARG A 229 -46.04 -14.89 50.54
C ARG A 229 -45.05 -13.91 49.93
N ALA A 230 -43.77 -14.24 50.02
CA ALA A 230 -42.73 -13.50 49.32
C ALA A 230 -42.98 -13.57 47.80
N PRO A 231 -42.84 -12.45 47.07
CA PRO A 231 -42.88 -12.46 45.61
C PRO A 231 -41.71 -13.26 45.03
N ASP A 232 -41.87 -13.77 43.80
CA ASP A 232 -40.77 -14.45 43.10
C ASP A 232 -39.56 -13.53 42.99
N GLN A 233 -38.35 -14.03 43.31
CA GLN A 233 -37.12 -13.24 43.43
C GLN A 233 -37.18 -12.10 44.48
N GLY A 234 -38.03 -12.23 45.49
CA GLY A 234 -38.13 -11.29 46.60
C GLY A 234 -38.16 -11.95 47.98
N GLU A 235 -38.13 -11.11 49.01
CA GLU A 235 -38.15 -11.48 50.42
C GLU A 235 -39.33 -10.78 51.11
N LEU A 236 -39.82 -11.41 52.17
CA LEU A 236 -40.95 -10.92 52.98
C LEU A 236 -40.53 -10.91 54.44
N ASN A 237 -40.63 -9.74 55.08
CA ASN A 237 -40.38 -9.59 56.51
C ASN A 237 -41.59 -8.93 57.18
N CYS A 238 -42.24 -9.65 58.11
CA CYS A 238 -43.45 -9.19 58.77
C CYS A 238 -43.23 -8.95 60.26
N SER A 239 -43.67 -7.79 60.75
CA SER A 239 -43.84 -7.51 62.17
C SER A 239 -45.22 -8.00 62.61
N GLN A 240 -45.25 -9.01 63.48
CA GLN A 240 -46.47 -9.60 64.01
C GLN A 240 -46.77 -9.00 65.38
N LEU A 241 -47.90 -8.29 65.53
CA LEU A 241 -48.26 -7.59 66.77
C LEU A 241 -49.20 -8.42 67.66
N HIS A 242 -50.27 -8.99 67.08
CA HIS A 242 -51.32 -9.71 67.80
C HIS A 242 -51.48 -11.18 67.36
N GLY A 243 -50.52 -11.69 66.60
CA GLY A 243 -50.52 -13.01 65.95
C GLY A 243 -50.20 -12.91 64.46
N ASP A 244 -49.92 -14.05 63.83
CA ASP A 244 -49.50 -14.08 62.42
C ASP A 244 -50.59 -13.54 61.48
N PHE A 245 -50.25 -12.49 60.73
CA PHE A 245 -51.11 -11.85 59.73
C PHE A 245 -52.43 -11.33 60.33
N THR A 246 -52.38 -10.78 61.54
CA THR A 246 -53.54 -10.21 62.24
C THR A 246 -53.57 -8.67 62.16
N PHE A 247 -54.68 -8.06 62.56
CA PHE A 247 -54.88 -6.61 62.56
C PHE A 247 -53.68 -5.86 63.19
N GLY A 248 -53.14 -4.90 62.42
CA GLY A 248 -51.94 -4.14 62.78
C GLY A 248 -50.61 -4.83 62.45
N SER A 249 -50.61 -6.05 61.88
CA SER A 249 -49.39 -6.64 61.32
C SER A 249 -48.95 -5.87 60.07
N THR A 250 -47.66 -5.57 59.97
CA THR A 250 -47.05 -4.89 58.82
C THR A 250 -46.01 -5.79 58.18
N CYS A 251 -46.13 -6.00 56.87
CA CYS A 251 -45.21 -6.81 56.09
C CYS A 251 -44.45 -5.94 55.09
N ALA A 252 -43.13 -5.90 55.21
CA ALA A 252 -42.23 -5.22 54.29
C ALA A 252 -41.71 -6.20 53.21
N PHE A 253 -41.60 -5.70 51.99
CA PHE A 253 -41.16 -6.44 50.81
C PHE A 253 -39.86 -5.88 50.29
N SER A 254 -38.95 -6.76 49.90
CA SER A 254 -37.70 -6.40 49.23
C SER A 254 -37.43 -7.35 48.06
N CYS A 255 -36.68 -6.90 47.07
CA CYS A 255 -36.27 -7.72 45.94
C CYS A 255 -34.82 -8.14 46.05
N GLN A 256 -34.50 -9.32 45.51
CA GLN A 256 -33.12 -9.78 45.37
C GLN A 256 -32.34 -8.87 44.41
N LYS A 257 -31.01 -8.93 44.49
CA LYS A 257 -30.12 -8.11 43.66
C LYS A 257 -30.46 -8.28 42.17
N GLY A 258 -30.62 -7.16 41.47
CA GLY A 258 -30.93 -7.14 40.03
C GLY A 258 -32.42 -7.13 39.70
N PHE A 259 -33.28 -7.08 40.71
CA PHE A 259 -34.72 -6.92 40.58
C PHE A 259 -35.18 -5.66 41.32
N VAL A 260 -36.18 -4.98 40.78
CA VAL A 260 -36.79 -3.78 41.36
C VAL A 260 -38.21 -4.09 41.84
N LEU A 261 -38.58 -3.53 42.99
CA LEU A 261 -39.90 -3.72 43.58
C LEU A 261 -40.91 -2.84 42.84
N MET A 262 -41.92 -3.47 42.27
CA MET A 262 -43.05 -2.83 41.60
C MET A 262 -44.29 -2.96 42.49
N GLY A 263 -44.66 -1.87 43.16
CA GLY A 263 -45.77 -1.83 44.10
C GLY A 263 -45.36 -1.20 45.44
N PRO A 264 -46.19 -1.33 46.49
CA PRO A 264 -45.90 -0.77 47.79
C PRO A 264 -44.77 -1.54 48.52
N GLU A 265 -43.84 -0.82 49.16
CA GLU A 265 -42.74 -1.38 49.95
C GLU A 265 -43.21 -2.12 51.22
N SER A 266 -44.39 -1.78 51.72
CA SER A 266 -45.01 -2.46 52.85
C SER A 266 -46.52 -2.49 52.73
N ARG A 267 -47.12 -3.51 53.36
CA ARG A 267 -48.57 -3.67 53.46
C ARG A 267 -48.95 -3.88 54.92
N GLU A 268 -50.09 -3.34 55.32
CA GLU A 268 -50.61 -3.42 56.68
C GLU A 268 -51.97 -4.12 56.69
N CYS A 269 -52.21 -4.97 57.69
CA CYS A 269 -53.48 -5.66 57.89
C CYS A 269 -54.49 -4.73 58.57
N THR A 270 -55.54 -4.38 57.83
CA THR A 270 -56.58 -3.42 58.26
C THR A 270 -57.70 -4.07 59.08
N ALA A 271 -58.50 -3.24 59.75
CA ALA A 271 -59.64 -3.68 60.57
C ALA A 271 -60.74 -4.38 59.77
N THR A 272 -60.72 -4.31 58.44
CA THR A 272 -61.65 -5.03 57.54
C THR A 272 -61.15 -6.43 57.16
N GLY A 273 -59.96 -6.84 57.63
CA GLY A 273 -59.37 -8.13 57.27
C GLY A 273 -58.71 -8.15 55.89
N THR A 274 -58.38 -6.98 55.35
CA THR A 274 -57.71 -6.81 54.04
C THR A 274 -56.35 -6.13 54.19
N TRP A 275 -55.42 -6.45 53.32
CA TRP A 275 -54.13 -5.75 53.24
C TRP A 275 -54.26 -4.43 52.50
N THR A 276 -53.52 -3.41 52.96
CA THR A 276 -53.37 -2.14 52.23
C THR A 276 -52.62 -2.34 50.92
N GLY A 277 -52.95 -1.53 49.91
CA GLY A 277 -52.29 -1.49 48.60
C GLY A 277 -52.43 -2.78 47.78
N ASP A 278 -51.87 -2.75 46.57
CA ASP A 278 -51.79 -3.90 45.68
C ASP A 278 -50.65 -4.85 46.10
N THR A 279 -50.70 -6.09 45.61
CA THR A 279 -49.62 -7.06 45.83
C THR A 279 -48.37 -6.66 45.04
N PRO A 280 -47.22 -6.38 45.69
CA PRO A 280 -46.00 -6.00 44.99
C PRO A 280 -45.36 -7.19 44.28
N ARG A 281 -44.60 -6.91 43.23
CA ARG A 281 -43.86 -7.91 42.44
C ARG A 281 -42.44 -7.43 42.18
N CYS A 282 -41.50 -8.36 42.07
CA CYS A 282 -40.13 -8.06 41.68
C CYS A 282 -39.97 -8.24 40.18
N GLU A 283 -39.59 -7.17 39.47
CA GLU A 283 -39.30 -7.22 38.04
C GLU A 283 -37.80 -7.08 37.82
N ALA A 284 -37.24 -7.83 36.86
CA ALA A 284 -35.83 -7.73 36.54
C ALA A 284 -35.50 -6.33 36.01
N ILE A 285 -34.39 -5.75 36.45
CA ILE A 285 -34.01 -4.39 36.04
C ILE A 285 -33.65 -4.39 34.55
N SER A 286 -34.32 -3.54 33.77
CA SER A 286 -34.10 -3.42 32.32
C SER A 286 -32.90 -2.54 32.00
N CYS A 287 -32.05 -2.99 31.08
CA CYS A 287 -31.00 -2.18 30.48
C CYS A 287 -31.46 -1.56 29.14
N PRO A 288 -30.79 -0.50 28.66
CA PRO A 288 -31.05 0.06 27.33
C PRO A 288 -30.95 -1.02 26.24
N MET A 289 -31.90 -1.04 25.30
CA MET A 289 -31.87 -2.00 24.19
C MET A 289 -30.60 -1.82 23.35
N LEU A 290 -29.87 -2.91 23.12
CA LEU A 290 -28.69 -2.91 22.23
C LEU A 290 -29.08 -3.25 20.80
N ARG A 291 -28.27 -2.77 19.85
CA ARG A 291 -28.37 -3.09 18.42
C ARG A 291 -27.06 -3.67 17.95
N ALA A 292 -27.14 -4.49 16.89
CA ALA A 292 -25.94 -4.98 16.23
C ALA A 292 -25.12 -3.79 15.66
N PRO A 293 -23.79 -3.79 15.81
CA PRO A 293 -22.93 -2.79 15.17
C PRO A 293 -23.07 -2.84 13.64
N ASP A 294 -22.89 -1.71 12.97
CA ASP A 294 -22.80 -1.69 11.50
C ASP A 294 -21.66 -2.59 11.03
N GLN A 295 -21.91 -3.41 10.00
CA GLN A 295 -20.97 -4.46 9.54
C GLN A 295 -20.59 -5.50 10.61
N GLY A 296 -21.46 -5.69 11.61
CA GLY A 296 -21.30 -6.66 12.68
C GLY A 296 -22.54 -7.51 12.95
N GLU A 297 -22.36 -8.55 13.75
CA GLU A 297 -23.40 -9.42 14.26
C GLU A 297 -23.46 -9.34 15.79
N MET A 298 -24.68 -9.47 16.34
CA MET A 298 -24.93 -9.50 17.77
C MET A 298 -25.75 -10.74 18.13
N ARG A 299 -25.31 -11.50 19.13
CA ARG A 299 -26.03 -12.65 19.68
C ARG A 299 -26.23 -12.45 21.17
N CYS A 300 -27.49 -12.39 21.59
CA CYS A 300 -27.85 -12.17 22.99
C CYS A 300 -28.48 -13.41 23.62
N SER A 301 -28.17 -13.65 24.90
CA SER A 301 -28.83 -14.62 25.77
C SER A 301 -29.55 -13.89 26.90
N HIS A 302 -30.87 -14.06 26.96
CA HIS A 302 -31.76 -13.36 27.89
C HIS A 302 -32.30 -14.34 28.95
N LEU A 303 -31.91 -14.15 30.21
CA LEU A 303 -32.28 -15.08 31.29
C LEU A 303 -33.63 -14.73 31.95
N HIS A 304 -33.91 -13.44 32.14
CA HIS A 304 -35.08 -12.94 32.89
C HIS A 304 -36.00 -12.04 32.06
N GLY A 305 -35.79 -11.99 30.74
CA GLY A 305 -36.50 -11.09 29.81
C GLY A 305 -35.53 -10.38 28.86
N ASP A 306 -36.07 -9.82 27.78
CA ASP A 306 -35.26 -9.15 26.76
C ASP A 306 -34.53 -7.94 27.35
N PHE A 307 -33.20 -7.95 27.26
CA PHE A 307 -32.30 -6.91 27.75
C PHE A 307 -32.45 -6.57 29.25
N THR A 308 -32.86 -7.53 30.08
CA THR A 308 -32.91 -7.36 31.55
C THR A 308 -31.64 -7.86 32.24
N PHE A 309 -31.51 -7.59 33.55
CA PHE A 309 -30.41 -8.03 34.40
C PHE A 309 -29.97 -9.48 34.12
N GLY A 310 -28.66 -9.68 33.97
CA GLY A 310 -28.06 -10.96 33.60
C GLY A 310 -28.12 -11.30 32.10
N SER A 311 -28.71 -10.44 31.25
CA SER A 311 -28.60 -10.59 29.80
C SER A 311 -27.15 -10.39 29.35
N THR A 312 -26.66 -11.25 28.46
CA THR A 312 -25.32 -11.17 27.88
C THR A 312 -25.42 -11.10 26.37
N CYS A 313 -24.78 -10.13 25.74
CA CYS A 313 -24.72 -9.97 24.29
C CYS A 313 -23.28 -10.05 23.81
N ALA A 314 -22.99 -11.00 22.91
CA ALA A 314 -21.71 -11.17 22.26
C ALA A 314 -21.72 -10.49 20.88
N PHE A 315 -20.61 -9.85 20.53
CA PHE A 315 -20.43 -9.07 19.31
C PHE A 315 -19.31 -9.66 18.46
N SER A 316 -19.51 -9.64 17.14
CA SER A 316 -18.50 -10.05 16.17
C SER A 316 -18.63 -9.21 14.91
N CYS A 317 -17.54 -9.04 14.17
CA CYS A 317 -17.53 -8.26 12.93
C CYS A 317 -17.52 -9.16 11.71
N GLN A 318 -18.09 -8.65 10.61
CA GLN A 318 -18.02 -9.31 9.32
C GLN A 318 -16.58 -9.31 8.79
N THR A 319 -16.30 -10.18 7.81
CA THR A 319 -14.96 -10.29 7.20
C THR A 319 -14.47 -8.93 6.68
N GLY A 320 -13.22 -8.58 7.00
CA GLY A 320 -12.61 -7.30 6.62
C GLY A 320 -12.80 -6.17 7.64
N PHE A 321 -13.49 -6.43 8.74
CA PHE A 321 -13.66 -5.51 9.86
C PHE A 321 -13.15 -6.15 11.16
N VAL A 322 -12.58 -5.33 12.04
CA VAL A 322 -12.11 -5.72 13.37
C VAL A 322 -12.99 -5.09 14.44
N LEU A 323 -13.28 -5.86 15.50
CA LEU A 323 -14.07 -5.39 16.63
C LEU A 323 -13.22 -4.47 17.51
N VAL A 324 -13.66 -3.23 17.70
CA VAL A 324 -13.06 -2.27 18.62
C VAL A 324 -14.00 -2.10 19.82
N GLY A 325 -13.56 -2.60 20.97
CA GLY A 325 -14.35 -2.61 22.21
C GLY A 325 -14.45 -4.02 22.80
N PRO A 326 -15.35 -4.22 23.79
CA PRO A 326 -15.51 -5.52 24.43
C PRO A 326 -16.23 -6.53 23.50
N GLU A 327 -15.77 -7.79 23.51
CA GLU A 327 -16.38 -8.91 22.76
C GLU A 327 -17.77 -9.29 23.28
N SER A 328 -18.05 -8.98 24.55
CA SER A 328 -19.36 -9.22 25.16
C SER A 328 -19.72 -8.14 26.17
N ARG A 329 -21.00 -7.82 26.26
CA ARG A 329 -21.55 -6.92 27.29
C ARG A 329 -22.61 -7.64 28.11
N GLU A 330 -22.70 -7.29 29.39
CA GLU A 330 -23.63 -7.87 30.35
C GLU A 330 -24.49 -6.76 31.00
N CYS A 331 -25.79 -7.02 31.14
CA CYS A 331 -26.72 -6.10 31.82
C CYS A 331 -26.59 -6.24 33.34
N THR A 332 -26.14 -5.18 33.98
CA THR A 332 -25.84 -5.16 35.42
C THR A 332 -27.06 -4.82 36.27
N ALA A 333 -26.95 -5.06 37.59
CA ALA A 333 -28.01 -4.75 38.56
C ALA A 333 -28.30 -3.24 38.72
N THR A 334 -27.51 -2.36 38.08
CA THR A 334 -27.77 -0.92 38.02
C THR A 334 -28.54 -0.49 36.77
N GLY A 335 -28.92 -1.43 35.89
CA GLY A 335 -29.61 -1.12 34.64
C GLY A 335 -28.69 -0.56 33.56
N THR A 336 -27.38 -0.83 33.66
CA THR A 336 -26.37 -0.40 32.69
C THR A 336 -25.62 -1.60 32.12
N TRP A 337 -25.18 -1.50 30.87
CA TRP A 337 -24.33 -2.50 30.25
C TRP A 337 -22.86 -2.34 30.68
N THR A 338 -22.16 -3.45 30.85
CA THR A 338 -20.71 -3.44 31.06
C THR A 338 -19.96 -2.96 29.82
N GLY A 339 -18.84 -2.28 30.04
CA GLY A 339 -17.95 -1.78 28.99
C GLY A 339 -18.56 -0.72 28.07
N ASP A 340 -17.75 -0.21 27.16
CA ASP A 340 -18.18 0.72 26.12
C ASP A 340 -18.91 -0.02 24.98
N THR A 341 -19.64 0.73 24.16
CA THR A 341 -20.34 0.17 22.99
C THR A 341 -19.32 -0.25 21.92
N PRO A 342 -19.21 -1.54 21.56
CA PRO A 342 -18.27 -1.99 20.55
C PRO A 342 -18.74 -1.57 19.15
N HIS A 343 -17.79 -1.33 18.27
CA HIS A 343 -18.04 -1.03 16.86
C HIS A 343 -17.06 -1.76 15.96
N CYS A 344 -17.48 -2.02 14.72
CA CYS A 344 -16.64 -2.69 13.72
C CYS A 344 -15.92 -1.64 12.89
N GLN A 345 -14.59 -1.68 12.90
CA GLN A 345 -13.74 -0.79 12.12
C GLN A 345 -13.13 -1.56 10.96
N ALA A 346 -13.15 -0.98 9.75
CA ALA A 346 -12.52 -1.61 8.58
C ALA A 346 -11.01 -1.77 8.81
N ILE A 347 -10.47 -2.93 8.44
CA ILE A 347 -9.04 -3.24 8.62
C ILE A 347 -8.22 -2.32 7.71
N ALA A 348 -7.24 -1.63 8.27
CA ALA A 348 -6.36 -0.72 7.53
C ALA A 348 -5.21 -1.47 6.88
N CYS A 349 -4.93 -1.16 5.62
CA CYS A 349 -3.70 -1.55 4.95
C CYS A 349 -2.63 -0.43 5.05
N PRO A 350 -1.34 -0.75 4.84
CA PRO A 350 -0.30 0.27 4.74
C PRO A 350 -0.65 1.33 3.68
N VAL A 351 -0.49 2.61 4.02
CA VAL A 351 -0.77 3.72 3.08
C VAL A 351 0.13 3.58 1.86
N LEU A 352 -0.46 3.62 0.66
CA LEU A 352 0.28 3.60 -0.60
C LEU A 352 0.57 5.02 -1.06
N SER A 353 1.74 5.22 -1.67
CA SER A 353 2.14 6.47 -2.32
C SER A 353 2.34 6.24 -3.81
N ALA A 354 2.19 7.31 -4.59
CA ALA A 354 2.46 7.24 -6.02
C ALA A 354 3.95 6.89 -6.27
N PRO A 355 4.24 5.96 -7.20
CA PRO A 355 5.61 5.66 -7.58
C PRO A 355 6.27 6.89 -8.18
N GLN A 356 7.60 6.96 -8.12
CA GLN A 356 8.35 8.06 -8.75
C GLN A 356 8.01 8.13 -10.24
N LYS A 357 7.67 9.33 -10.74
CA LYS A 357 7.19 9.54 -12.13
C LYS A 357 5.92 8.77 -12.50
N GLY A 358 5.13 8.37 -11.51
CA GLY A 358 3.79 7.82 -11.69
C GLY A 358 2.72 8.56 -10.90
N GLU A 359 1.49 8.15 -11.11
CA GLU A 359 0.30 8.65 -10.46
C GLU A 359 -0.42 7.50 -9.76
N LEU A 360 -1.13 7.83 -8.69
CA LEU A 360 -1.89 6.89 -7.88
C LEU A 360 -3.33 7.40 -7.80
N ASN A 361 -4.27 6.58 -8.23
CA ASN A 361 -5.70 6.86 -8.09
C ASN A 361 -6.36 5.77 -7.26
N CYS A 362 -6.84 6.13 -6.07
CA CYS A 362 -7.45 5.20 -5.13
C CYS A 362 -8.94 5.46 -4.95
N SER A 363 -9.72 4.38 -4.94
CA SER A 363 -11.11 4.37 -4.52
C SER A 363 -11.24 3.71 -3.15
N HIS A 364 -11.73 4.47 -2.16
CA HIS A 364 -11.84 4.05 -0.77
C HIS A 364 -13.30 3.79 -0.40
N LEU A 365 -13.68 2.54 -0.14
CA LEU A 365 -15.07 2.18 0.14
C LEU A 365 -15.47 2.41 1.61
N HIS A 366 -14.55 2.08 2.54
CA HIS A 366 -14.80 2.10 3.98
C HIS A 366 -13.81 3.01 4.75
N GLY A 367 -13.19 3.97 4.06
CA GLY A 367 -12.16 4.87 4.59
C GLY A 367 -10.81 4.73 3.89
N ASP A 368 -9.92 5.69 4.13
CA ASP A 368 -8.64 5.80 3.42
C ASP A 368 -7.75 4.57 3.67
N PHE A 369 -7.39 3.87 2.59
CA PHE A 369 -6.55 2.68 2.57
C PHE A 369 -7.05 1.53 3.47
N THR A 370 -8.37 1.40 3.65
CA THR A 370 -8.98 0.27 4.40
C THR A 370 -9.49 -0.84 3.48
N PHE A 371 -9.90 -1.97 4.06
CA PHE A 371 -10.43 -3.14 3.36
C PHE A 371 -11.38 -2.78 2.20
N GLY A 372 -11.15 -3.38 1.03
CA GLY A 372 -11.87 -3.09 -0.21
C GLY A 372 -11.40 -1.83 -0.94
N SER A 373 -10.43 -1.07 -0.40
CA SER A 373 -9.78 0.01 -1.15
C SER A 373 -9.04 -0.57 -2.35
N THR A 374 -9.23 0.05 -3.51
CA THR A 374 -8.54 -0.31 -4.76
C THR A 374 -7.74 0.88 -5.25
N CYS A 375 -6.46 0.69 -5.50
CA CYS A 375 -5.56 1.72 -5.99
C CYS A 375 -4.98 1.32 -7.34
N ALA A 376 -5.23 2.14 -8.36
CA ALA A 376 -4.69 1.98 -9.70
C ALA A 376 -3.44 2.85 -9.89
N PHE A 377 -2.44 2.28 -10.58
CA PHE A 377 -1.16 2.92 -10.86
C PHE A 377 -1.07 3.26 -12.34
N SER A 378 -0.54 4.44 -12.64
CA SER A 378 -0.22 4.85 -14.00
C SER A 378 1.14 5.56 -14.01
N CYS A 379 1.83 5.54 -15.15
CA CYS A 379 3.10 6.23 -15.33
C CYS A 379 2.94 7.47 -16.20
N GLN A 380 3.76 8.48 -15.94
CA GLN A 380 3.84 9.67 -16.78
C GLN A 380 4.36 9.31 -18.18
N ALA A 381 4.09 10.17 -19.16
CA ALA A 381 4.56 9.96 -20.53
C ALA A 381 6.07 9.72 -20.59
N GLY A 382 6.49 8.69 -21.32
CA GLY A 382 7.90 8.27 -21.44
C GLY A 382 8.38 7.30 -20.35
N PHE A 383 7.48 6.83 -19.48
CA PHE A 383 7.73 5.77 -18.50
C PHE A 383 6.69 4.65 -18.66
N VAL A 384 7.10 3.41 -18.40
CA VAL A 384 6.27 2.20 -18.45
C VAL A 384 6.08 1.65 -17.05
N LEU A 385 4.86 1.18 -16.75
CA LEU A 385 4.53 0.56 -15.46
C LEU A 385 5.08 -0.86 -15.41
N MET A 386 5.88 -1.13 -14.38
CA MET A 386 6.40 -2.45 -14.05
C MET A 386 5.68 -2.94 -12.80
N GLY A 387 4.98 -4.08 -12.90
CA GLY A 387 4.17 -4.64 -11.82
C GLY A 387 2.67 -4.58 -12.12
N PRO A 388 1.80 -4.78 -11.10
CA PRO A 388 0.35 -4.81 -11.29
C PRO A 388 -0.25 -3.41 -11.55
N GLU A 389 -1.21 -3.33 -12.47
CA GLU A 389 -1.94 -2.08 -12.80
C GLU A 389 -2.81 -1.56 -11.65
N SER A 390 -3.25 -2.45 -10.76
CA SER A 390 -4.00 -2.09 -9.56
C SER A 390 -3.72 -3.06 -8.41
N ARG A 391 -3.88 -2.55 -7.18
CA ARG A 391 -3.78 -3.32 -5.94
C ARG A 391 -5.03 -3.10 -5.09
N GLU A 392 -5.44 -4.13 -4.37
CA GLU A 392 -6.63 -4.13 -3.51
C GLU A 392 -6.24 -4.44 -2.05
N CYS A 393 -6.83 -3.72 -1.10
CA CYS A 393 -6.64 -3.95 0.33
C CYS A 393 -7.50 -5.12 0.82
N THR A 394 -6.85 -6.19 1.27
CA THR A 394 -7.50 -7.45 1.67
C THR A 394 -7.95 -7.45 3.13
N ALA A 395 -8.77 -8.44 3.50
CA ALA A 395 -9.26 -8.63 4.86
C ALA A 395 -8.16 -8.98 5.88
N THR A 396 -6.93 -9.25 5.43
CA THR A 396 -5.76 -9.46 6.29
C THR A 396 -4.96 -8.19 6.55
N GLY A 397 -5.36 -7.04 6.00
CA GLY A 397 -4.63 -5.78 6.13
C GLY A 397 -3.40 -5.69 5.22
N THR A 398 -3.38 -6.46 4.13
CA THR A 398 -2.29 -6.46 3.13
C THR A 398 -2.81 -6.14 1.74
N TRP A 399 -1.98 -5.51 0.92
CA TRP A 399 -2.29 -5.24 -0.48
C TRP A 399 -2.02 -6.47 -1.36
N THR A 400 -2.88 -6.71 -2.34
CA THR A 400 -2.66 -7.74 -3.37
C THR A 400 -1.47 -7.38 -4.28
N GLY A 401 -0.79 -8.39 -4.83
CA GLY A 401 0.31 -8.21 -5.78
C GLY A 401 1.58 -7.56 -5.21
N ASP A 402 2.61 -7.46 -6.05
CA ASP A 402 3.89 -6.82 -5.72
C ASP A 402 3.83 -5.29 -5.89
N THR A 403 4.87 -4.59 -5.44
CA THR A 403 4.99 -3.13 -5.60
C THR A 403 5.18 -2.76 -7.07
N ALA A 404 4.36 -1.84 -7.59
CA ALA A 404 4.52 -1.31 -8.93
C ALA A 404 5.45 -0.10 -8.97
N HIS A 405 6.29 0.02 -10.00
CA HIS A 405 7.20 1.14 -10.21
C HIS A 405 7.26 1.53 -11.69
N CYS A 406 7.65 2.78 -11.98
CA CYS A 406 7.75 3.30 -13.33
C CYS A 406 9.21 3.28 -13.81
N GLU A 407 9.47 2.67 -14.96
CA GLU A 407 10.79 2.64 -15.60
C GLU A 407 10.76 3.47 -16.90
N ALA A 408 11.84 4.21 -17.18
CA ALA A 408 11.90 5.03 -18.38
C ALA A 408 11.94 4.17 -19.64
N VAL A 409 11.20 4.57 -20.68
CA VAL A 409 11.17 3.87 -21.97
C VAL A 409 12.58 3.86 -22.57
N THR A 410 13.05 2.69 -23.01
CA THR A 410 14.38 2.52 -23.61
C THR A 410 14.33 2.76 -25.12
N CYS A 411 15.31 3.49 -25.64
CA CYS A 411 15.55 3.62 -27.08
C CYS A 411 16.69 2.68 -27.53
N PRO A 412 16.75 2.32 -28.83
CA PRO A 412 17.89 1.57 -29.38
C PRO A 412 19.22 2.28 -29.09
N VAL A 413 20.23 1.54 -28.66
CA VAL A 413 21.56 2.09 -28.35
C VAL A 413 22.18 2.74 -29.60
N LEU A 414 22.55 4.01 -29.51
CA LEU A 414 23.26 4.72 -30.57
C LEU A 414 24.77 4.48 -30.44
N ARG A 415 25.44 4.45 -31.59
CA ARG A 415 26.91 4.35 -31.69
C ARG A 415 27.45 5.55 -32.46
N ALA A 416 28.71 5.90 -32.19
CA ALA A 416 29.38 6.95 -32.94
C ALA A 416 29.46 6.56 -34.43
N PRO A 417 29.14 7.48 -35.35
CA PRO A 417 29.34 7.26 -36.78
C PRO A 417 30.83 7.12 -37.09
N ASP A 418 31.17 6.42 -38.17
CA ASP A 418 32.56 6.26 -38.60
C ASP A 418 33.20 7.64 -38.85
N GLN A 419 34.41 7.85 -38.32
CA GLN A 419 35.11 9.16 -38.33
C GLN A 419 34.34 10.29 -37.62
N GLY A 420 33.44 9.95 -36.70
CA GLY A 420 32.73 10.88 -35.84
C GLY A 420 32.82 10.50 -34.35
N GLU A 421 32.32 11.42 -33.53
CA GLU A 421 32.21 11.27 -32.08
C GLU A 421 30.74 11.38 -31.67
N LEU A 422 30.41 10.68 -30.58
CA LEU A 422 29.07 10.67 -29.98
C LEU A 422 29.19 11.09 -28.53
N ASN A 423 28.49 12.15 -28.16
CA ASN A 423 28.37 12.58 -26.78
C ASN A 423 26.90 12.56 -26.37
N CYS A 424 26.55 11.68 -25.43
CA CYS A 424 25.19 11.51 -24.96
C CYS A 424 25.04 12.00 -23.52
N SER A 425 23.95 12.74 -23.27
CA SER A 425 23.46 13.05 -21.94
C SER A 425 22.26 12.15 -21.63
N HIS A 426 22.37 11.38 -20.54
CA HIS A 426 21.36 10.42 -20.12
C HIS A 426 20.67 10.92 -18.86
N LEU A 427 19.39 11.29 -18.96
CA LEU A 427 18.65 11.88 -17.85
C LEU A 427 18.08 10.83 -16.88
N HIS A 428 17.61 9.70 -17.41
CA HIS A 428 16.89 8.67 -16.66
C HIS A 428 17.49 7.26 -16.80
N GLY A 429 18.71 7.16 -17.33
CA GLY A 429 19.40 5.91 -17.65
C GLY A 429 19.97 5.91 -19.07
N ASP A 430 20.86 4.96 -19.36
CA ASP A 430 21.54 4.89 -20.65
C ASP A 430 20.55 4.66 -21.79
N PHE A 431 20.51 5.60 -22.73
CA PHE A 431 19.63 5.58 -23.91
C PHE A 431 18.12 5.49 -23.59
N THR A 432 17.68 6.01 -22.45
CA THR A 432 16.25 6.08 -22.08
C THR A 432 15.59 7.39 -22.50
N PHE A 433 14.25 7.48 -22.36
CA PHE A 433 13.45 8.69 -22.62
C PHE A 433 14.10 9.97 -22.07
N GLY A 434 14.19 10.99 -22.92
CA GLY A 434 14.85 12.26 -22.62
C GLY A 434 16.38 12.23 -22.73
N SER A 435 16.98 11.10 -23.14
CA SER A 435 18.40 11.08 -23.52
C SER A 435 18.63 11.88 -24.79
N THR A 436 19.65 12.73 -24.79
CA THR A 436 20.05 13.53 -25.96
C THR A 436 21.47 13.19 -26.36
N CYS A 437 21.66 12.79 -27.62
CA CYS A 437 22.96 12.44 -28.17
C CYS A 437 23.34 13.44 -29.26
N ALA A 438 24.44 14.14 -29.05
CA ALA A 438 25.03 15.07 -30.01
C ALA A 438 26.13 14.38 -30.82
N PHE A 439 26.18 14.69 -32.10
CA PHE A 439 27.13 14.12 -33.06
C PHE A 439 28.08 15.19 -33.55
N SER A 440 29.37 14.86 -33.62
CA SER A 440 30.39 15.69 -34.23
C SER A 440 31.27 14.84 -35.15
N CYS A 441 31.85 15.46 -36.18
CA CYS A 441 32.78 14.79 -37.07
C CYS A 441 34.21 15.18 -36.74
N GLN A 442 35.14 14.24 -36.94
CA GLN A 442 36.56 14.51 -36.82
C GLN A 442 37.01 15.51 -37.90
N LYS A 443 38.16 16.16 -37.67
CA LYS A 443 38.70 17.16 -38.59
C LYS A 443 38.79 16.61 -40.02
N GLY A 444 38.26 17.36 -40.99
CA GLY A 444 38.28 16.99 -42.40
C GLY A 444 37.07 16.18 -42.88
N PHE A 445 36.08 15.97 -42.00
CA PHE A 445 34.79 15.38 -42.31
C PHE A 445 33.65 16.36 -41.95
N VAL A 446 32.57 16.33 -42.73
CA VAL A 446 31.36 17.14 -42.52
C VAL A 446 30.20 16.25 -42.05
N LEU A 447 29.40 16.77 -41.11
CA LEU A 447 28.25 16.06 -40.57
C LEU A 447 27.07 16.14 -41.54
N MET A 448 26.55 14.97 -41.91
CA MET A 448 25.35 14.83 -42.75
C MET A 448 24.21 14.26 -41.92
N GLY A 449 23.19 15.07 -41.66
CA GLY A 449 22.05 14.74 -40.80
C GLY A 449 21.87 15.73 -39.64
N PRO A 450 21.00 15.42 -38.67
CA PRO A 450 20.75 16.28 -37.51
C PRO A 450 21.93 16.31 -36.52
N GLU A 451 22.31 17.48 -36.01
CA GLU A 451 23.43 17.62 -35.05
C GLU A 451 23.20 16.93 -33.70
N SER A 452 21.93 16.71 -33.33
CA SER A 452 21.55 15.95 -32.14
C SER A 452 20.27 15.17 -32.36
N ARG A 453 20.13 14.08 -31.61
CA ARG A 453 18.93 13.23 -31.58
C ARG A 453 18.49 13.02 -30.13
N GLU A 454 17.18 12.96 -29.91
CA GLU A 454 16.56 12.81 -28.60
C GLU A 454 15.69 11.53 -28.56
N CYS A 455 15.76 10.80 -27.45
CA CYS A 455 14.93 9.61 -27.22
C CYS A 455 13.52 10.02 -26.79
N THR A 456 12.53 9.69 -27.63
CA THR A 456 11.13 10.04 -27.43
C THR A 456 10.37 9.07 -26.52
N ALA A 457 9.19 9.49 -26.05
CA ALA A 457 8.34 8.69 -25.17
C ALA A 457 7.84 7.37 -25.79
N THR A 458 7.96 7.21 -27.11
CA THR A 458 7.60 6.00 -27.86
C THR A 458 8.77 5.03 -28.03
N GLY A 459 9.95 5.33 -27.48
CA GLY A 459 11.14 4.47 -27.61
C GLY A 459 11.88 4.63 -28.95
N THR A 460 11.66 5.74 -29.64
CA THR A 460 12.31 6.05 -30.93
C THR A 460 13.17 7.31 -30.83
N TRP A 461 14.28 7.36 -31.57
CA TRP A 461 15.10 8.57 -31.69
C TRP A 461 14.50 9.56 -32.68
N THR A 462 14.55 10.85 -32.38
CA THR A 462 14.18 11.91 -33.33
C THR A 462 15.14 11.98 -34.51
N GLY A 463 14.63 12.36 -35.69
CA GLY A 463 15.42 12.55 -36.92
C GLY A 463 16.03 11.28 -37.50
N ASP A 464 16.67 11.42 -38.67
CA ASP A 464 17.34 10.34 -39.39
C ASP A 464 18.76 10.07 -38.88
N ALA A 465 19.38 8.98 -39.34
CA ALA A 465 20.74 8.63 -38.98
C ALA A 465 21.77 9.65 -39.49
N THR A 466 22.71 10.02 -38.62
CA THR A 466 23.83 10.92 -38.92
C THR A 466 25.04 10.15 -39.45
N ARG A 467 25.78 10.73 -40.39
CA ARG A 467 27.04 10.18 -40.89
C ARG A 467 28.06 11.28 -41.18
N CYS A 468 29.34 10.95 -41.07
CA CYS A 468 30.44 11.86 -41.40
C CYS A 468 30.97 11.54 -42.79
N GLU A 469 30.96 12.53 -43.68
CA GLU A 469 31.49 12.40 -45.04
C GLU A 469 32.77 13.23 -45.19
N ALA A 470 33.78 12.69 -45.87
CA ALA A 470 35.04 13.37 -46.06
C ALA A 470 34.86 14.63 -46.93
N ILE A 471 35.47 15.74 -46.54
CA ILE A 471 35.39 17.00 -47.29
C ILE A 471 36.05 16.82 -48.65
N SER A 472 35.33 17.16 -49.72
CA SER A 472 35.81 17.00 -51.11
C SER A 472 36.62 18.23 -51.55
N CYS A 473 37.78 18.01 -52.16
CA CYS A 473 38.54 19.04 -52.85
C CYS A 473 38.20 19.05 -54.36
N PRO A 474 38.46 20.16 -55.08
CA PRO A 474 38.33 20.21 -56.53
C PRO A 474 39.12 19.09 -57.21
N VAL A 475 38.55 18.45 -58.22
CA VAL A 475 39.24 17.38 -58.96
C VAL A 475 40.48 17.94 -59.66
N LEU A 476 41.63 17.29 -59.48
CA LEU A 476 42.87 17.65 -60.17
C LEU A 476 43.05 16.80 -61.43
N SER A 477 43.73 17.36 -62.44
CA SER A 477 44.10 16.68 -63.68
C SER A 477 45.62 16.74 -63.90
N ALA A 478 46.16 15.75 -64.61
CA ALA A 478 47.59 15.68 -64.89
C ALA A 478 48.05 16.91 -65.70
N PRO A 479 49.22 17.50 -65.38
CA PRO A 479 49.78 18.60 -66.16
C PRO A 479 50.08 18.16 -67.60
N ASP A 480 49.98 19.08 -68.56
CA ASP A 480 50.40 18.81 -69.94
C ASP A 480 51.88 18.40 -69.98
N GLN A 481 52.20 17.32 -70.71
CA GLN A 481 53.54 16.70 -70.72
C GLN A 481 54.03 16.22 -69.33
N GLY A 482 53.10 15.96 -68.41
CA GLY A 482 53.35 15.41 -67.08
C GLY A 482 52.47 14.20 -66.75
N GLU A 483 52.82 13.53 -65.65
CA GLU A 483 52.06 12.45 -65.04
C GLU A 483 51.59 12.86 -63.64
N MET A 484 50.42 12.38 -63.23
CA MET A 484 49.87 12.56 -61.90
C MET A 484 49.59 11.20 -61.27
N ARG A 485 50.02 11.02 -60.02
CA ARG A 485 49.69 9.85 -59.21
C ARG A 485 49.05 10.29 -57.91
N CYS A 486 47.81 9.91 -57.69
CA CYS A 486 47.07 10.26 -56.48
C CYS A 486 46.87 9.03 -55.57
N SER A 487 47.01 9.24 -54.26
CA SER A 487 46.54 8.35 -53.21
C SER A 487 45.28 8.92 -52.58
N HIS A 488 44.19 8.16 -52.60
CA HIS A 488 42.87 8.57 -52.12
C HIS A 488 42.50 7.77 -50.88
N LEU A 489 42.68 8.35 -49.69
CA LEU A 489 42.49 7.61 -48.42
C LEU A 489 41.02 7.44 -48.04
N HIS A 490 40.18 8.44 -48.31
CA HIS A 490 38.77 8.50 -47.87
C HIS A 490 37.77 8.70 -49.01
N GLY A 491 38.21 8.54 -50.26
CA GLY A 491 37.42 8.81 -51.47
C GLY A 491 38.20 9.62 -52.50
N ASN A 492 37.71 9.66 -53.74
CA ASN A 492 38.38 10.36 -54.83
C ASN A 492 38.44 11.87 -54.55
N PHE A 493 39.66 12.41 -54.47
CA PHE A 493 39.94 13.83 -54.22
C PHE A 493 39.33 14.38 -52.92
N THR A 494 39.17 13.55 -51.88
CA THR A 494 38.70 13.97 -50.55
C THR A 494 39.85 14.27 -49.59
N TYR A 495 39.54 14.82 -48.40
CA TYR A 495 40.49 15.12 -47.33
C TYR A 495 41.53 14.01 -47.12
N GLY A 496 42.81 14.40 -47.06
CA GLY A 496 43.94 13.48 -46.95
C GLY A 496 44.36 12.83 -48.28
N SER A 497 43.71 13.16 -49.41
CA SER A 497 44.22 12.77 -50.73
C SER A 497 45.52 13.49 -51.04
N THR A 498 46.53 12.77 -51.51
CA THR A 498 47.82 13.34 -51.94
C THR A 498 48.06 13.01 -53.40
N CYS A 499 48.31 14.02 -54.22
CA CYS A 499 48.63 13.85 -55.64
C CYS A 499 50.06 14.33 -55.90
N ALA A 500 50.92 13.42 -56.37
CA ALA A 500 52.28 13.71 -56.78
C ALA A 500 52.35 13.95 -58.29
N PHE A 501 53.21 14.89 -58.68
CA PHE A 501 53.39 15.35 -60.06
C PHE A 501 54.81 15.07 -60.54
N SER A 502 54.95 14.64 -61.79
CA SER A 502 56.24 14.45 -62.43
C SER A 502 56.17 14.80 -63.90
N CYS A 503 57.23 15.38 -64.47
CA CYS A 503 57.28 15.71 -65.90
C CYS A 503 57.90 14.59 -66.73
N GLN A 504 57.48 14.49 -67.98
CA GLN A 504 58.10 13.59 -68.95
C GLN A 504 59.53 14.05 -69.28
N LYS A 505 60.33 13.14 -69.83
CA LYS A 505 61.74 13.40 -70.16
C LYS A 505 61.89 14.63 -71.07
N GLY A 506 62.78 15.56 -70.70
CA GLY A 506 63.01 16.80 -71.45
C GLY A 506 62.14 18.00 -71.00
N PHE A 507 61.33 17.81 -69.97
CA PHE A 507 60.55 18.86 -69.29
C PHE A 507 60.90 18.91 -67.79
N VAL A 508 60.84 20.10 -67.19
CA VAL A 508 61.11 20.35 -65.77
C VAL A 508 59.82 20.74 -65.08
N LEU A 509 59.60 20.21 -63.87
CA LEU A 509 58.43 20.53 -63.05
C LEU A 509 58.58 21.92 -62.42
N MET A 510 57.61 22.78 -62.68
CA MET A 510 57.48 24.10 -62.09
C MET A 510 56.32 24.09 -61.11
N GLY A 511 56.60 24.33 -59.83
CA GLY A 511 55.63 24.23 -58.74
C GLY A 511 55.94 23.07 -57.77
N PRO A 512 55.00 22.73 -56.86
CA PRO A 512 55.22 21.71 -55.84
C PRO A 512 55.19 20.28 -56.41
N GLU A 513 56.10 19.42 -55.96
CA GLU A 513 56.17 18.01 -56.35
C GLU A 513 54.94 17.18 -55.90
N SER A 514 54.23 17.64 -54.88
CA SER A 514 52.98 17.03 -54.42
C SER A 514 52.02 18.06 -53.84
N ARG A 515 50.72 17.77 -53.96
CA ARG A 515 49.63 18.56 -53.35
C ARG A 515 48.75 17.65 -52.51
N GLU A 516 48.26 18.17 -51.39
CA GLU A 516 47.42 17.46 -50.42
C GLU A 516 46.07 18.17 -50.25
N CYS A 517 44.98 17.41 -50.21
CA CYS A 517 43.64 17.92 -49.95
C CYS A 517 43.46 18.18 -48.45
N THR A 518 43.29 19.45 -48.10
CA THR A 518 43.19 19.91 -46.72
C THR A 518 41.76 19.82 -46.16
N ALA A 519 41.64 19.95 -44.84
CA ALA A 519 40.35 19.93 -44.13
C ALA A 519 39.42 21.12 -44.48
N THR A 520 39.91 22.11 -45.23
CA THR A 520 39.10 23.23 -45.73
C THR A 520 38.55 23.00 -47.14
N GLY A 521 38.80 21.82 -47.74
CA GLY A 521 38.39 21.52 -49.12
C GLY A 521 39.26 22.18 -50.18
N THR A 522 40.49 22.55 -49.84
CA THR A 522 41.47 23.17 -50.75
C THR A 522 42.75 22.36 -50.84
N TRP A 523 43.41 22.39 -52.01
CA TRP A 523 44.72 21.76 -52.19
C TRP A 523 45.85 22.65 -51.66
N THR A 524 46.87 22.03 -51.06
CA THR A 524 48.10 22.73 -50.68
C THR A 524 48.91 23.16 -51.91
N GLY A 525 49.63 24.29 -51.79
CA GLY A 525 50.51 24.82 -52.82
C GLY A 525 49.81 25.31 -54.10
N ASP A 526 50.59 25.90 -55.00
CA ASP A 526 50.13 26.37 -56.30
C ASP A 526 50.04 25.24 -57.34
N THR A 527 49.45 25.50 -58.50
CA THR A 527 49.35 24.52 -59.59
C THR A 527 50.72 24.19 -60.17
N ALA A 528 51.05 22.90 -60.27
CA ALA A 528 52.29 22.44 -60.89
C ALA A 528 52.12 22.27 -62.41
N HIS A 529 53.09 22.71 -63.20
CA HIS A 529 53.12 22.58 -64.67
C HIS A 529 54.51 22.18 -65.17
N CYS A 530 54.59 21.64 -66.39
CA CYS A 530 55.85 21.17 -66.98
C CYS A 530 56.34 22.12 -68.07
N GLU A 531 57.58 22.60 -67.96
CA GLU A 531 58.21 23.48 -68.96
C GLU A 531 59.35 22.76 -69.68
N ALA A 532 59.48 22.95 -70.99
CA ALA A 532 60.50 22.29 -71.80
C ALA A 532 61.90 22.80 -71.44
N VAL A 533 62.89 21.89 -71.39
CA VAL A 533 64.29 22.25 -71.15
C VAL A 533 64.82 23.06 -72.35
N THR A 534 65.45 24.22 -72.09
CA THR A 534 65.99 25.10 -73.14
C THR A 534 67.45 24.82 -73.44
N CYS A 535 67.85 24.94 -74.71
CA CYS A 535 69.23 24.84 -75.18
C CYS A 535 69.79 26.24 -75.56
N PRO A 536 71.12 26.42 -75.59
CA PRO A 536 71.74 27.68 -76.02
C PRO A 536 71.29 28.10 -77.43
N VAL A 537 70.97 29.37 -77.64
CA VAL A 537 70.49 29.87 -78.94
C VAL A 537 71.56 29.66 -80.03
N LEU A 538 71.18 29.02 -81.14
CA LEU A 538 72.05 28.84 -82.30
C LEU A 538 71.93 30.01 -83.28
N ARG A 539 73.02 30.32 -83.98
CA ARG A 539 73.08 31.36 -85.03
C ARG A 539 73.61 30.75 -86.34
N ALA A 540 73.25 31.36 -87.46
CA ALA A 540 73.72 30.92 -88.78
C ALA A 540 75.25 31.08 -88.91
N PRO A 541 75.96 30.09 -89.50
CA PRO A 541 77.38 30.22 -89.83
C PRO A 541 77.62 31.32 -90.87
N ASP A 542 78.80 31.94 -90.87
CA ASP A 542 79.17 32.90 -91.92
C ASP A 542 79.13 32.23 -93.31
N GLN A 543 78.44 32.85 -94.28
CA GLN A 543 78.13 32.28 -95.61
C GLN A 543 77.28 31.00 -95.60
N GLY A 544 76.52 30.76 -94.51
CA GLY A 544 75.54 29.69 -94.39
C GLY A 544 74.16 30.19 -93.94
N GLU A 545 73.16 29.31 -94.07
CA GLU A 545 71.77 29.52 -93.63
C GLU A 545 71.43 28.56 -92.48
N LEU A 546 70.55 29.01 -91.58
CA LEU A 546 70.04 28.25 -90.44
C LEU A 546 68.52 28.14 -90.56
N ASN A 547 68.01 26.91 -90.57
CA ASN A 547 66.57 26.65 -90.51
C ASN A 547 66.26 25.76 -89.30
N CYS A 548 65.48 26.29 -88.36
CA CYS A 548 65.14 25.59 -87.13
C CYS A 548 63.65 25.28 -87.07
N SER A 549 63.31 24.06 -86.65
CA SER A 549 61.97 23.65 -86.27
C SER A 549 61.86 23.58 -84.75
N HIS A 550 61.03 24.43 -84.14
CA HIS A 550 60.83 24.54 -82.70
C HIS A 550 59.52 23.85 -82.30
N LEU A 551 59.60 22.65 -81.71
CA LEU A 551 58.42 21.86 -81.36
C LEU A 551 57.78 22.28 -80.02
N HIS A 552 58.59 22.66 -79.04
CA HIS A 552 58.17 22.95 -77.66
C HIS A 552 58.63 24.33 -77.16
N GLY A 553 58.85 25.27 -78.10
CA GLY A 553 59.39 26.61 -77.85
C GLY A 553 60.77 26.85 -78.49
N ASP A 554 61.16 28.11 -78.61
CA ASP A 554 62.39 28.51 -79.30
C ASP A 554 63.62 27.89 -78.65
N PHE A 555 64.37 27.12 -79.44
CA PHE A 555 65.58 26.41 -79.01
C PHE A 555 65.35 25.50 -77.77
N ALA A 556 64.13 25.01 -77.56
CA ALA A 556 63.76 24.08 -76.48
C ALA A 556 63.89 22.60 -76.90
N PHE A 557 63.79 21.69 -75.94
CA PHE A 557 63.90 20.24 -76.12
C PHE A 557 63.12 19.75 -77.36
N GLY A 558 63.79 18.97 -78.22
CA GLY A 558 63.25 18.50 -79.50
C GLY A 558 63.36 19.53 -80.65
N SER A 559 63.87 20.74 -80.41
CA SER A 559 64.21 21.67 -81.49
C SER A 559 65.30 21.09 -82.37
N THR A 560 65.09 21.09 -83.68
CA THR A 560 66.06 20.61 -84.66
C THR A 560 66.43 21.76 -85.59
N CYS A 561 67.72 22.05 -85.73
CA CYS A 561 68.26 23.10 -86.56
C CYS A 561 69.15 22.50 -87.65
N ALA A 562 68.79 22.72 -88.90
CA ALA A 562 69.54 22.29 -90.08
C ALA A 562 70.37 23.45 -90.64
N PHE A 563 71.55 23.12 -91.16
CA PHE A 563 72.54 24.06 -91.66
C PHE A 563 72.86 23.78 -93.12
N SER A 564 72.92 24.83 -93.95
CA SER A 564 73.28 24.74 -95.36
C SER A 564 74.22 25.86 -95.77
N CYS A 565 75.19 25.59 -96.66
CA CYS A 565 76.13 26.59 -97.18
C CYS A 565 75.64 27.19 -98.50
N GLN A 566 75.97 28.46 -98.75
CA GLN A 566 75.70 29.12 -100.03
C GLN A 566 76.56 28.53 -101.17
N ALA A 567 76.10 28.68 -102.41
CA ALA A 567 76.72 28.06 -103.59
C ALA A 567 78.22 28.43 -103.73
N GLY A 568 79.09 27.42 -103.79
CA GLY A 568 80.55 27.58 -103.88
C GLY A 568 81.34 27.16 -102.63
N PHE A 569 80.65 26.87 -101.51
CA PHE A 569 81.22 26.45 -100.23
C PHE A 569 80.67 25.09 -99.78
N VAL A 570 81.49 24.29 -99.11
CA VAL A 570 81.19 22.95 -98.59
C VAL A 570 81.04 23.01 -97.07
N LEU A 571 79.98 22.39 -96.54
CA LEU A 571 79.71 22.33 -95.11
C LEU A 571 80.67 21.35 -94.42
N VAL A 572 81.36 21.84 -93.40
CA VAL A 572 82.28 21.08 -92.53
C VAL A 572 81.71 21.12 -91.11
N GLY A 573 81.30 19.96 -90.58
CA GLY A 573 80.63 19.80 -89.29
C GLY A 573 79.28 19.07 -89.43
N SER A 574 78.40 19.18 -88.43
CA SER A 574 77.09 18.49 -88.45
C SER A 574 76.08 19.23 -89.33
N GLU A 575 75.41 18.51 -90.24
CA GLU A 575 74.37 19.07 -91.12
C GLU A 575 73.10 19.47 -90.36
N SER A 576 72.85 18.85 -89.21
CA SER A 576 71.74 19.17 -88.31
C SER A 576 72.16 18.98 -86.86
N ARG A 577 71.53 19.76 -85.97
CA ARG A 577 71.71 19.67 -84.52
C ARG A 577 70.35 19.66 -83.84
N GLU A 578 70.21 18.85 -82.80
CA GLU A 578 68.98 18.67 -82.03
C GLU A 578 69.19 19.04 -80.55
N CYS A 579 68.23 19.75 -79.96
CA CYS A 579 68.24 20.12 -78.56
C CYS A 579 67.82 18.92 -77.69
N THR A 580 68.77 18.41 -76.91
CA THR A 580 68.58 17.22 -76.07
C THR A 580 67.93 17.54 -74.72
N ALA A 581 67.43 16.50 -74.04
CA ALA A 581 66.80 16.60 -72.72
C ALA A 581 67.72 17.11 -71.61
N THR A 582 69.03 17.21 -71.88
CA THR A 582 70.04 17.76 -70.96
C THR A 582 70.35 19.24 -71.20
N GLY A 583 69.65 19.90 -72.14
CA GLY A 583 69.88 21.31 -72.47
C GLY A 583 71.12 21.55 -73.34
N THR A 584 71.56 20.53 -74.09
CA THR A 584 72.73 20.61 -74.99
C THR A 584 72.35 20.22 -76.42
N TRP A 585 73.05 20.80 -77.41
CA TRP A 585 72.88 20.45 -78.82
C TRP A 585 73.70 19.21 -79.20
N THR A 586 73.13 18.32 -79.99
CA THR A 586 73.87 17.20 -80.59
C THR A 586 74.89 17.68 -81.63
N GLY A 587 75.96 16.90 -81.83
CA GLY A 587 76.96 17.12 -82.89
C GLY A 587 77.89 18.34 -82.73
N ASP A 588 78.88 18.43 -83.63
CA ASP A 588 79.86 19.52 -83.72
C ASP A 588 79.31 20.74 -84.48
N ALA A 589 79.82 21.93 -84.17
CA ALA A 589 79.39 23.20 -84.78
C ALA A 589 79.81 23.32 -86.26
N PRO A 590 78.87 23.60 -87.19
CA PRO A 590 79.16 23.64 -88.64
C PRO A 590 79.79 24.95 -89.14
N ARG A 591 80.62 24.87 -90.19
CA ARG A 591 81.25 26.00 -90.93
C ARG A 591 81.30 25.73 -92.45
N CYS A 592 81.42 26.77 -93.29
CA CYS A 592 81.41 26.66 -94.76
C CYS A 592 82.78 27.01 -95.41
N GLU A 593 83.35 26.14 -96.27
CA GLU A 593 84.70 26.30 -96.88
C GLU A 593 84.70 26.14 -98.43
N GLY A 594 85.39 26.99 -99.23
CA GLY A 594 85.27 27.06 -100.72
C GLY A 594 86.24 26.20 -101.57
N ARG A 595 85.86 25.86 -102.83
CA ARG A 595 86.68 25.14 -103.85
C ARG A 595 87.53 26.08 -104.74
N ALA A 596 88.80 25.74 -105.04
CA ALA A 596 89.77 26.60 -105.76
C ALA A 596 90.24 26.10 -107.15
N ALA A 597 90.43 27.03 -108.10
CA ALA A 597 91.10 26.90 -109.40
C ALA A 597 91.97 28.15 -109.73
N ALA A 598 93.19 27.92 -110.26
CA ALA A 598 94.08 28.72 -111.16
C ALA A 598 94.62 30.16 -110.81
N THR A 599 95.98 30.25 -110.81
CA THR A 599 96.93 31.36 -111.18
C THR A 599 96.91 32.69 -110.39
N VAL A 600 98.03 33.33 -109.97
CA VAL A 600 99.46 33.36 -110.38
C VAL A 600 100.36 33.54 -109.13
N GLN A 601 101.39 32.70 -108.94
CA GLN A 601 102.38 32.82 -107.85
C GLN A 601 103.79 32.55 -108.41
N ALA A 602 104.74 33.43 -108.10
CA ALA A 602 106.06 33.52 -108.74
C ALA A 602 107.01 32.36 -108.37
N ILE A 603 107.71 31.82 -109.38
CA ILE A 603 108.51 30.58 -109.32
C ILE A 603 109.99 30.91 -109.06
N LYS A 604 110.58 30.27 -108.03
CA LYS A 604 111.99 30.41 -107.59
C LYS A 604 112.78 29.10 -107.77
N CYS A 605 114.02 29.19 -108.24
CA CYS A 605 115.02 28.12 -108.29
C CYS A 605 115.94 28.12 -107.05
N SER A 606 116.57 26.97 -106.75
CA SER A 606 117.53 26.81 -105.64
C SER A 606 118.88 27.52 -105.91
N ALA A 607 119.51 28.13 -104.91
CA ALA A 607 120.81 28.81 -105.07
C ALA A 607 121.96 27.85 -105.45
N LEU A 608 122.80 28.21 -106.44
CA LEU A 608 123.96 27.42 -106.91
C LEU A 608 125.26 27.83 -106.21
N THR A 609 126.12 26.87 -105.87
CA THR A 609 127.46 27.08 -105.29
C THR A 609 128.59 26.88 -106.32
N PRO A 610 129.69 27.68 -106.30
CA PRO A 610 130.78 27.56 -107.27
C PRO A 610 131.56 26.23 -107.16
N PRO A 611 132.04 25.64 -108.27
CA PRO A 611 132.85 24.42 -108.26
C PRO A 611 134.25 24.65 -107.64
N LYS A 612 134.81 23.61 -106.98
CA LYS A 612 136.14 23.66 -106.36
C LYS A 612 137.20 24.05 -107.42
N MET A 613 138.05 25.03 -107.08
CA MET A 613 139.05 25.64 -107.98
C MET A 613 138.46 26.36 -109.22
N GLY A 614 137.18 26.76 -109.14
CA GLY A 614 136.50 27.62 -110.10
C GLY A 614 135.70 28.75 -109.44
N GLN A 615 135.13 29.65 -110.24
CA GLN A 615 134.28 30.77 -109.81
C GLN A 615 132.97 30.77 -110.58
N ALA A 616 131.89 31.30 -109.97
CA ALA A 616 130.57 31.43 -110.59
C ALA A 616 130.04 32.86 -110.45
N ALA A 617 129.47 33.41 -111.53
CA ALA A 617 128.88 34.75 -111.57
C ALA A 617 127.44 34.68 -112.09
N CYS A 618 126.48 35.19 -111.31
CA CYS A 618 125.04 35.09 -111.59
C CYS A 618 124.39 36.47 -111.82
N SER A 619 123.40 36.53 -112.72
CA SER A 619 122.55 37.69 -113.01
C SER A 619 121.06 37.38 -112.76
N HIS A 620 120.38 38.26 -112.00
CA HIS A 620 118.99 38.07 -111.56
C HIS A 620 118.10 39.24 -112.03
N LEU A 621 117.28 39.01 -113.08
CA LEU A 621 116.50 40.09 -113.72
C LEU A 621 115.20 40.43 -112.97
N HIS A 622 114.59 39.47 -112.26
CA HIS A 622 113.26 39.59 -111.63
C HIS A 622 113.23 39.11 -110.16
N GLY A 623 114.37 39.24 -109.46
CA GLY A 623 114.56 38.79 -108.08
C GLY A 623 115.47 37.58 -107.95
N ASP A 624 116.09 37.40 -106.78
CA ASP A 624 117.13 36.40 -106.58
C ASP A 624 116.65 34.98 -106.91
N PHE A 625 117.35 34.37 -107.87
CA PHE A 625 117.11 33.02 -108.36
C PHE A 625 115.66 32.77 -108.85
N THR A 626 114.97 33.78 -109.37
CA THR A 626 113.67 33.60 -110.05
C THR A 626 113.83 33.24 -111.52
N PHE A 627 112.74 32.78 -112.14
CA PHE A 627 112.68 32.42 -113.57
C PHE A 627 113.42 33.43 -114.48
N GLY A 628 114.33 32.93 -115.32
CA GLY A 628 115.20 33.74 -116.19
C GLY A 628 116.53 34.18 -115.57
N SER A 629 116.84 33.78 -114.32
CA SER A 629 118.19 33.98 -113.75
C SER A 629 119.23 33.11 -114.47
N THR A 630 120.41 33.66 -114.77
CA THR A 630 121.53 32.94 -115.45
C THR A 630 122.82 33.00 -114.64
N CYS A 631 123.56 31.89 -114.55
CA CYS A 631 124.85 31.78 -113.85
C CYS A 631 125.94 31.17 -114.75
N ALA A 632 127.10 31.83 -114.88
CA ALA A 632 128.24 31.38 -115.70
C ALA A 632 129.46 30.95 -114.85
N PHE A 633 130.23 29.96 -115.32
CA PHE A 633 131.31 29.28 -114.57
C PHE A 633 132.67 29.29 -115.30
N SER A 634 133.77 29.41 -114.55
CA SER A 634 135.15 29.36 -115.08
C SER A 634 136.16 28.73 -114.10
N CYS A 635 137.29 28.19 -114.59
CA CYS A 635 138.33 27.52 -113.80
C CYS A 635 139.62 28.35 -113.63
N GLN A 636 140.35 28.11 -112.54
CA GLN A 636 141.67 28.71 -112.28
C GLN A 636 142.78 28.13 -113.19
N ALA A 637 143.86 28.88 -113.41
CA ALA A 637 144.95 28.50 -114.31
C ALA A 637 145.58 27.13 -113.94
N GLY A 638 145.88 26.30 -114.95
CA GLY A 638 146.37 24.92 -114.77
C GLY A 638 145.28 23.86 -114.67
N PHE A 639 143.99 24.26 -114.70
CA PHE A 639 142.82 23.39 -114.72
C PHE A 639 141.90 23.73 -115.90
N VAL A 640 141.23 22.73 -116.46
CA VAL A 640 140.27 22.86 -117.56
C VAL A 640 138.83 22.61 -117.07
N LEU A 641 137.87 23.40 -117.54
CA LEU A 641 136.44 23.26 -117.21
C LEU A 641 135.84 22.08 -117.98
N LEU A 642 135.11 21.21 -117.28
CA LEU A 642 134.32 20.14 -117.83
C LEU A 642 132.84 20.38 -117.49
N GLY A 643 132.02 20.61 -118.50
CA GLY A 643 130.58 20.90 -118.39
C GLY A 643 130.17 22.21 -119.08
N PRO A 644 128.86 22.52 -119.13
CA PRO A 644 128.33 23.71 -119.81
C PRO A 644 128.71 25.02 -119.10
N GLU A 645 129.17 26.02 -119.85
CA GLU A 645 129.73 27.26 -119.28
C GLU A 645 128.70 28.16 -118.57
N SER A 646 127.39 27.92 -118.75
CA SER A 646 126.32 28.64 -118.07
C SER A 646 125.04 27.81 -117.84
N HIS A 647 124.29 28.16 -116.79
CA HIS A 647 123.01 27.56 -116.40
C HIS A 647 121.91 28.64 -116.28
N GLU A 648 120.66 28.32 -116.64
CA GLU A 648 119.49 29.22 -116.60
C GLU A 648 118.31 28.62 -115.80
N CYS A 649 117.64 29.43 -114.99
CA CYS A 649 116.50 29.01 -114.15
C CYS A 649 115.19 28.95 -114.96
N THR A 650 114.61 27.75 -115.07
CA THR A 650 113.42 27.45 -115.91
C THR A 650 112.08 27.70 -115.20
N ALA A 651 110.99 27.77 -115.97
CA ALA A 651 109.63 28.01 -115.47
C ALA A 651 109.09 26.87 -114.58
N MET A 652 109.83 25.76 -114.44
CA MET A 652 109.53 24.66 -113.52
C MET A 652 110.28 24.78 -112.18
N GLY A 653 111.09 25.83 -111.97
CA GLY A 653 111.86 26.04 -110.74
C GLY A 653 113.17 25.24 -110.67
N THR A 654 113.70 24.76 -111.80
CA THR A 654 114.96 23.99 -111.90
C THR A 654 115.95 24.64 -112.87
N TRP A 655 117.27 24.43 -112.66
CA TRP A 655 118.34 24.93 -113.54
C TRP A 655 118.54 24.07 -114.79
N THR A 656 118.90 24.68 -115.91
CA THR A 656 119.23 23.98 -117.18
C THR A 656 120.64 23.39 -117.16
N GLY A 657 120.81 22.08 -117.37
CA GLY A 657 122.10 21.42 -117.62
C GLY A 657 122.74 20.68 -116.43
N ASP A 658 123.71 19.80 -116.73
CA ASP A 658 124.45 18.99 -115.73
C ASP A 658 125.58 19.78 -115.04
N SER A 659 125.96 19.39 -113.83
CA SER A 659 126.93 20.12 -112.98
C SER A 659 128.36 20.26 -113.57
N THR A 660 128.92 21.47 -113.53
CA THR A 660 130.28 21.82 -114.01
C THR A 660 131.39 21.59 -112.97
N HIS A 661 132.59 21.15 -113.38
CA HIS A 661 133.76 20.97 -112.50
C HIS A 661 135.12 21.13 -113.22
N CYS A 662 136.19 21.46 -112.48
CA CYS A 662 137.54 21.74 -113.00
C CYS A 662 138.53 20.56 -112.83
N LYS A 663 139.34 20.21 -113.85
CA LYS A 663 140.32 19.10 -113.83
C LYS A 663 141.76 19.53 -114.21
N ALA A 664 142.78 18.99 -113.54
CA ALA A 664 144.20 19.34 -113.73
C ALA A 664 144.83 18.79 -115.04
N ILE A 665 145.75 19.55 -115.65
CA ILE A 665 146.47 19.19 -116.89
C ILE A 665 147.56 18.12 -116.63
N SER A 666 147.84 17.21 -117.58
CA SER A 666 148.76 16.06 -117.42
C SER A 666 150.06 16.16 -118.26
N CYS A 667 151.19 15.65 -117.75
CA CYS A 667 152.49 15.52 -118.42
C CYS A 667 152.84 14.05 -118.78
N PRO A 668 153.80 13.80 -119.69
CA PRO A 668 154.23 12.45 -120.07
C PRO A 668 154.77 11.60 -118.91
N VAL A 669 154.59 10.28 -118.96
CA VAL A 669 155.04 9.33 -117.92
C VAL A 669 156.56 9.09 -117.97
N LEU A 670 157.23 8.98 -116.82
CA LEU A 670 158.67 8.72 -116.71
C LEU A 670 158.96 7.30 -116.15
N SER A 671 160.10 6.72 -116.54
CA SER A 671 160.57 5.38 -116.10
C SER A 671 162.01 5.42 -115.56
N PRO A 672 162.40 4.51 -114.63
CA PRO A 672 163.73 4.53 -114.02
C PRO A 672 164.88 4.23 -115.01
N PRO A 673 166.02 4.93 -114.91
CA PRO A 673 167.19 4.69 -115.75
C PRO A 673 167.87 3.35 -115.42
N SER A 674 168.54 2.73 -116.39
CA SER A 674 169.32 1.50 -116.16
C SER A 674 170.43 1.74 -115.13
N ARG A 675 170.41 0.99 -114.03
CA ARG A 675 171.24 1.17 -112.82
C ARG A 675 170.96 2.45 -112.01
N GLY A 676 169.71 2.89 -112.03
CA GLY A 676 169.21 3.95 -111.15
C GLY A 676 167.75 3.74 -110.73
N GLN A 677 167.29 4.52 -109.74
CA GLN A 677 165.92 4.55 -109.26
C GLN A 677 165.24 5.90 -109.57
N LEU A 678 163.92 5.86 -109.77
CA LEU A 678 163.04 7.01 -109.97
C LEU A 678 162.07 7.11 -108.78
N SER A 679 161.99 8.29 -108.17
CA SER A 679 161.00 8.59 -107.13
C SER A 679 160.21 9.84 -107.54
N CYS A 680 158.88 9.74 -107.58
CA CYS A 680 158.01 10.85 -108.01
C CYS A 680 156.99 11.22 -106.93
N SER A 681 156.71 12.53 -106.85
CA SER A 681 155.68 13.16 -106.03
C SER A 681 154.59 13.70 -106.95
N HIS A 682 153.35 13.28 -106.71
CA HIS A 682 152.19 13.58 -107.56
C HIS A 682 151.14 14.36 -106.76
N VAL A 683 150.97 15.66 -107.06
CA VAL A 683 150.11 16.56 -106.26
C VAL A 683 148.63 16.49 -106.68
N HIS A 684 148.34 16.39 -107.98
CA HIS A 684 146.97 16.43 -108.53
C HIS A 684 146.59 15.18 -109.35
N GLY A 685 147.47 14.18 -109.37
CA GLY A 685 147.37 12.98 -110.19
C GLY A 685 148.72 12.53 -110.74
N ASN A 686 148.79 11.30 -111.24
CA ASN A 686 150.02 10.71 -111.72
C ASN A 686 150.57 11.51 -112.90
N PHE A 687 151.77 12.08 -112.76
CA PHE A 687 152.42 12.96 -113.73
C PHE A 687 151.59 14.19 -114.14
N THR A 688 150.71 14.73 -113.27
CA THR A 688 149.94 15.96 -113.57
C THR A 688 150.69 17.24 -113.22
N TYR A 689 150.12 18.39 -113.60
CA TYR A 689 150.58 19.73 -113.24
C TYR A 689 151.07 19.74 -111.79
N ASN A 690 152.29 20.23 -111.60
CA ASN A 690 152.99 20.31 -110.31
C ASN A 690 153.59 19.00 -109.76
N SER A 691 153.53 17.88 -110.49
CA SER A 691 154.28 16.66 -110.13
C SER A 691 155.78 16.89 -110.23
N THR A 692 156.55 16.27 -109.35
CA THR A 692 158.02 16.34 -109.31
C THR A 692 158.65 14.96 -109.23
N CYS A 693 159.68 14.68 -110.03
CA CYS A 693 160.35 13.39 -110.10
C CYS A 693 161.86 13.54 -109.89
N THR A 694 162.45 12.77 -108.99
CA THR A 694 163.89 12.73 -108.69
C THR A 694 164.52 11.39 -109.03
N PHE A 695 165.81 11.42 -109.36
CA PHE A 695 166.56 10.26 -109.85
C PHE A 695 167.84 10.02 -109.03
N SER A 696 168.10 8.77 -108.66
CA SER A 696 169.31 8.30 -107.96
C SER A 696 170.01 7.17 -108.73
N CYS A 697 171.34 7.12 -108.70
CA CYS A 697 172.14 6.08 -109.37
C CYS A 697 172.71 5.09 -108.37
N GLU A 698 172.88 3.83 -108.80
CA GLU A 698 173.49 2.76 -108.01
C GLU A 698 174.97 3.05 -107.70
N GLU A 699 175.46 2.49 -106.59
CA GLU A 699 176.81 2.75 -106.09
C GLU A 699 177.88 2.45 -107.15
N GLY A 700 178.76 3.42 -107.39
CA GLY A 700 179.74 3.38 -108.48
C GLY A 700 179.31 4.07 -109.78
N PHE A 701 178.04 4.51 -109.91
CA PHE A 701 177.56 5.27 -111.08
C PHE A 701 177.23 6.72 -110.70
N LEU A 702 177.70 7.68 -111.50
CA LEU A 702 177.38 9.10 -111.36
C LEU A 702 176.20 9.48 -112.26
N ARG A 703 175.31 10.33 -111.74
CA ARG A 703 174.17 10.90 -112.48
C ARG A 703 174.66 11.98 -113.45
N MET A 704 174.42 11.74 -114.74
CA MET A 704 174.60 12.70 -115.83
C MET A 704 173.22 13.25 -116.22
N GLY A 705 172.88 14.44 -115.74
CA GLY A 705 171.62 15.13 -116.09
C GLY A 705 170.90 15.76 -114.89
N ALA A 706 169.67 16.20 -115.13
CA ALA A 706 168.85 16.92 -114.15
C ALA A 706 168.48 16.04 -112.95
N GLU A 707 168.65 16.58 -111.73
CA GLU A 707 168.32 15.89 -110.47
C GLU A 707 166.82 15.73 -110.24
N MET A 708 166.04 16.73 -110.66
CA MET A 708 164.60 16.78 -110.49
C MET A 708 163.93 17.34 -111.75
N LEU A 709 162.81 16.72 -112.15
CA LEU A 709 161.90 17.19 -113.20
C LEU A 709 160.59 17.66 -112.58
N ARG A 710 159.95 18.71 -113.11
CA ARG A 710 158.63 19.21 -112.68
C ARG A 710 157.67 19.35 -113.86
N CYS A 711 156.39 19.01 -113.66
CA CYS A 711 155.34 19.14 -114.68
C CYS A 711 154.73 20.55 -114.68
N GLU A 712 154.84 21.26 -115.81
CA GLU A 712 154.36 22.64 -115.98
C GLU A 712 152.88 22.73 -116.40
N ALA A 713 152.28 23.93 -116.30
CA ALA A 713 150.87 24.17 -116.63
C ALA A 713 150.56 23.95 -118.12
N THR A 714 151.60 23.88 -118.95
CA THR A 714 151.56 23.60 -120.39
C THR A 714 151.43 22.12 -120.71
N GLY A 715 151.65 21.23 -119.73
CA GLY A 715 151.66 19.77 -119.93
C GLY A 715 153.02 19.16 -120.30
N ASN A 716 154.12 19.92 -120.19
CA ASN A 716 155.49 19.41 -120.43
C ASN A 716 156.35 19.39 -119.16
N TRP A 717 157.39 18.54 -119.15
CA TRP A 717 158.41 18.54 -118.09
C TRP A 717 159.42 19.67 -118.27
N THR A 718 159.96 20.15 -117.15
CA THR A 718 160.96 21.22 -117.16
C THR A 718 162.24 20.89 -117.94
N ARG A 719 162.65 19.61 -118.03
CA ARG A 719 163.88 19.12 -118.72
C ARG A 719 163.76 17.64 -119.15
N ASP A 720 164.79 17.12 -119.82
CA ASP A 720 164.91 15.69 -120.18
C ASP A 720 165.47 14.81 -119.03
N PRO A 721 165.22 13.48 -119.02
CA PRO A 721 165.64 12.56 -117.96
C PRO A 721 167.16 12.30 -117.92
N PRO A 722 167.75 12.13 -116.71
CA PRO A 722 169.18 11.84 -116.55
C PRO A 722 169.56 10.37 -116.78
N VAL A 723 170.86 10.10 -116.98
CA VAL A 723 171.47 8.75 -117.14
C VAL A 723 172.58 8.48 -116.11
N CYS A 724 172.76 7.22 -115.71
CA CYS A 724 173.78 6.78 -114.75
C CYS A 724 175.01 6.21 -115.50
N ALA A 725 176.20 6.78 -115.29
CA ALA A 725 177.44 6.38 -115.98
C ALA A 725 178.54 6.04 -114.96
N GLY A 726 179.28 4.95 -115.21
CA GLY A 726 180.34 4.40 -114.34
C GLY A 726 181.74 4.65 -114.87
#